data_AF-A0A9P1FDI4-F1
#
_entry.id   AF-A0A9P1FDI4-F1
#
_cell.length_a   1.000
_cell.length_b   1.000
_cell.length_c   1.000
_cell.angle_alpha   90.00
_cell.angle_beta   90.00
_cell.angle_gamma   90.00
#
_symmetry.space_group_name_H-M   'P 1'
#
loop_
_entity.id
_entity.type
_entity.pdbx_description
1 polymer ?
#
loop_
_entity_poly.entity_id
_entity_poly.type
_entity_poly.pdbx_seq_one_letter_code
_entity_poly.pdbx_strand_id
1 'polypeptide(L)'
;MADLPASPKILDVGCGPGMQTIELLRICEGSIVAVDLLPQMIARLQAEAESTGVSNRLVTIEQDMNDMAFPPSSFDVIWSEGAIYNLGFEAGLRKIKPFVKPGGYIAVSEAVWLEPDPPEEAVEFWKEYPEIDTIDAKLKVIEDVGLSPVDHFVFPPAAWTEHYYDPMERRIAEKALQWEGDPEAEEVLEVARKEITVFRQYSDYYSYAFFVMRNPDSESLMSRQIRNLGLATTLSPQRRYCSAIVLATAILSLASVPAWAGETASVLGRRVIDTTGTRHFLGGERVQRPVAFIFFSAECPICQQYVPEINRLSEHAEKQGTDFFCIFTDPTATLADTRAFQKDFDLDCPVLLDTTGEITEQLQPKRVPEAFLVSPAGEVAYRGRINNLFASPGQKRPKVTQHDLREAIYALAAGKTIAEPQTEAIGCLLDNRLNASTSQKVTFTRHIAPILYTNCTECHRPGEVAPFSLISYEDAAKRADWLAEVTEAGLMPPWHAETGFGHFRAERRLSPAQKQQICDWAAAGAPQGDEADMPVLPEYPTGWRLGEPDLVYEASHSVTVPAEGPDQFHHFVIPLEDVEDAIAVAVEFQPGNPRAVHHAIVFVDDSGLARKHDEATPEPGFTTDTGSVIPLAGVMTIWAPGVSPPVLPKGVGQRLPKGADLVVQLHLHPTGREETDRSRVGIHLAKEPVERYVSGQPLIFGPMVIDIPPGEDQYEVSAELKLPVDVTLTAVMPHMHLLGRRLKVWATNPTGEEVPLVWVKNWDFYWQNQYVYREPVRLPKDTTIHVVGSFDNSADNPRNPSQPPQRVLLGEESTNEMCLAIFQAVVNQPKDSDKIRSAVFANVFQQIFDPAVPPDVKEFTRTALKLTDTYIAANRADRMTDPPDQKGFRTLRGFLEGKEPDEENYFHFTVSLRIHGDDIPFEEISKRLGVEPTMARRKGDFKGPRSPAAKDDAWHYQPNIPETEPLDVHIDALMKVVEPHVDYIKSLKTKFRVDVFCGYRSNCDMAGLEVPHTCLKLFTALEDPFGLSIVIA
;
A
#
# COMPACT_ATOMS: atom_id res chain seq x y z
N MET A 1 -16.95 23.55 -18.98
CA MET A 1 -18.42 23.38 -18.92
C MET A 1 -18.96 24.21 -17.75
N ALA A 2 -19.14 25.52 -17.91
CA ALA A 2 -19.34 26.45 -16.78
C ALA A 2 -20.75 26.41 -16.16
N ASP A 3 -21.73 25.83 -16.86
CA ASP A 3 -23.14 25.81 -16.46
C ASP A 3 -23.56 24.50 -15.76
N LEU A 4 -22.61 23.63 -15.39
CA LEU A 4 -22.91 22.36 -14.71
C LEU A 4 -23.37 22.59 -13.27
N PRO A 5 -24.24 21.72 -12.72
CA PRO A 5 -24.56 21.74 -11.29
C PRO A 5 -23.31 21.46 -10.45
N ALA A 6 -23.30 21.91 -9.18
CA ALA A 6 -22.17 21.73 -8.27
C ALA A 6 -21.75 20.25 -8.09
N SER A 7 -22.73 19.33 -8.10
CA SER A 7 -22.51 17.88 -8.02
C SER A 7 -23.16 17.19 -9.22
N PRO A 8 -22.49 17.14 -10.39
CA PRO A 8 -23.07 16.54 -11.60
C PRO A 8 -23.16 15.02 -11.51
N LYS A 9 -24.18 14.43 -12.13
CA LYS A 9 -24.23 12.98 -12.38
C LYS A 9 -23.59 12.68 -13.73
N ILE A 10 -22.53 11.88 -13.72
CA ILE A 10 -21.75 11.55 -14.91
C ILE A 10 -21.94 10.07 -15.25
N LEU A 11 -22.06 9.76 -16.54
CA LEU A 11 -21.96 8.41 -17.08
C LEU A 11 -20.64 8.30 -17.83
N ASP A 12 -19.77 7.37 -17.44
CA ASP A 12 -18.54 7.03 -18.16
C ASP A 12 -18.75 5.71 -18.93
N VAL A 13 -18.72 5.79 -20.25
CA VAL A 13 -19.07 4.71 -21.18
C VAL A 13 -17.81 4.12 -21.79
N GLY A 14 -17.50 2.87 -21.43
CA GLY A 14 -16.23 2.23 -21.76
C GLY A 14 -15.11 2.76 -20.88
N CYS A 15 -15.29 2.69 -19.56
CA CYS A 15 -14.41 3.35 -18.61
C CYS A 15 -13.01 2.72 -18.54
N GLY A 16 -12.84 1.48 -19.03
CA GLY A 16 -11.57 0.75 -18.98
C GLY A 16 -11.03 0.68 -17.55
N PRO A 17 -9.71 0.80 -17.34
CA PRO A 17 -9.12 0.79 -16.01
C PRO A 17 -9.44 2.05 -15.17
N GLY A 18 -10.19 3.01 -15.72
CA GLY A 18 -10.77 4.14 -14.99
C GLY A 18 -9.86 5.35 -14.79
N MET A 19 -8.77 5.49 -15.56
CA MET A 19 -7.84 6.63 -15.43
C MET A 19 -8.55 8.00 -15.46
N GLN A 20 -9.39 8.21 -16.47
CA GLN A 20 -10.21 9.41 -16.62
C GLN A 20 -11.35 9.49 -15.61
N THR A 21 -11.96 8.36 -15.25
CA THR A 21 -13.03 8.29 -14.25
C THR A 21 -12.57 8.83 -12.90
N ILE A 22 -11.37 8.42 -12.47
CA ILE A 22 -10.76 8.85 -11.21
C ILE A 22 -10.42 10.34 -11.26
N GLU A 23 -9.86 10.83 -12.37
CA GLU A 23 -9.53 12.25 -12.50
C GLU A 23 -10.80 13.12 -12.50
N LEU A 24 -11.87 12.70 -13.20
CA LEU A 24 -13.18 13.35 -13.14
C LEU A 24 -13.73 13.40 -11.71
N LEU A 25 -13.60 12.31 -10.95
CA LEU A 25 -14.00 12.26 -9.54
C LEU A 25 -13.15 13.19 -8.66
N ARG A 26 -11.88 13.44 -8.99
CA ARG A 26 -11.02 14.37 -8.24
C ARG A 26 -11.35 15.83 -8.49
N ILE A 27 -11.67 16.19 -9.73
CA ILE A 27 -11.88 17.59 -10.12
C ILE A 27 -13.33 18.08 -9.94
N CYS A 28 -14.29 17.17 -9.71
CA CYS A 28 -15.69 17.53 -9.47
C CYS A 28 -16.27 16.82 -8.23
N GLU A 29 -17.27 17.45 -7.60
CA GLU A 29 -18.03 16.88 -6.48
C GLU A 29 -19.18 15.96 -6.96
N GLY A 30 -19.16 15.57 -8.23
CA GLY A 30 -20.18 14.73 -8.86
C GLY A 30 -20.07 13.25 -8.52
N SER A 31 -21.08 12.48 -8.94
CA SER A 31 -21.10 11.01 -8.86
C SER A 31 -21.01 10.40 -10.25
N ILE A 32 -20.23 9.34 -10.43
CA ILE A 32 -20.03 8.67 -11.71
C ILE A 32 -20.64 7.27 -11.69
N VAL A 33 -21.38 6.94 -12.74
CA VAL A 33 -21.70 5.56 -13.13
C VAL A 33 -20.73 5.17 -14.24
N ALA A 34 -19.89 4.17 -14.01
CA ALA A 34 -18.85 3.72 -14.94
C ALA A 34 -19.21 2.34 -15.49
N VAL A 35 -19.22 2.20 -16.81
CA VAL A 35 -19.65 0.99 -17.52
C VAL A 35 -18.52 0.44 -18.36
N ASP A 36 -18.22 -0.84 -18.17
CA ASP A 36 -17.27 -1.59 -19.01
C ASP A 36 -17.69 -3.06 -19.12
N LEU A 37 -17.36 -3.70 -20.25
CA LEU A 37 -17.65 -5.12 -20.48
C LEU A 37 -16.70 -6.04 -19.72
N LEU A 38 -15.50 -5.57 -19.40
CA LEU A 38 -14.43 -6.42 -18.86
C LEU A 38 -14.42 -6.38 -17.32
N PRO A 39 -14.72 -7.50 -16.63
CA PRO A 39 -14.75 -7.55 -15.17
C PRO A 39 -13.40 -7.15 -14.54
N GLN A 40 -12.28 -7.47 -15.20
CA GLN A 40 -10.95 -7.08 -14.75
C GLN A 40 -10.70 -5.56 -14.79
N MET A 41 -11.34 -4.85 -15.72
CA MET A 41 -11.25 -3.38 -15.81
C MET A 41 -12.08 -2.73 -14.71
N ILE A 42 -13.29 -3.26 -14.47
CA ILE A 42 -14.14 -2.86 -13.36
C ILE A 42 -13.45 -3.07 -12.01
N ALA A 43 -12.87 -4.25 -11.77
CA ALA A 43 -12.15 -4.55 -10.53
C ALA A 43 -10.96 -3.60 -10.32
N ARG A 44 -10.22 -3.29 -11.38
CA ARG A 44 -9.10 -2.34 -11.32
C ARG A 44 -9.57 -0.92 -11.01
N LEU A 45 -10.64 -0.46 -11.65
CA LEU A 45 -11.22 0.85 -11.39
C LEU A 45 -11.76 0.94 -9.96
N GLN A 46 -12.41 -0.11 -9.45
CA GLN A 46 -12.87 -0.16 -8.06
C GLN A 46 -11.69 -0.04 -7.08
N ALA A 47 -10.63 -0.81 -7.28
CA ALA A 47 -9.44 -0.75 -6.45
C ALA A 47 -8.77 0.64 -6.48
N GLU A 48 -8.67 1.27 -7.66
CA GLU A 48 -8.13 2.63 -7.77
C GLU A 48 -9.06 3.69 -7.16
N ALA A 49 -10.38 3.52 -7.25
CA ALA A 49 -11.33 4.42 -6.62
C ALA A 49 -11.31 4.33 -5.09
N GLU A 50 -11.06 3.13 -4.57
CA GLU A 50 -10.83 2.89 -3.15
C GLU A 50 -9.52 3.52 -2.69
N SER A 51 -8.41 3.28 -3.40
CA SER A 51 -7.09 3.83 -3.07
C SER A 51 -7.05 5.36 -3.12
N THR A 52 -7.84 5.96 -4.01
CA THR A 52 -7.90 7.42 -4.20
C THR A 52 -9.02 8.09 -3.39
N GLY A 53 -9.79 7.32 -2.60
CA GLY A 53 -10.80 7.84 -1.68
C GLY A 53 -12.05 8.43 -2.36
N VAL A 54 -12.35 8.00 -3.59
CA VAL A 54 -13.49 8.50 -4.39
C VAL A 54 -14.57 7.44 -4.63
N SER A 55 -14.39 6.21 -4.13
CA SER A 55 -15.30 5.07 -4.32
C SER A 55 -16.73 5.34 -3.88
N ASN A 56 -16.94 6.17 -2.85
CA ASN A 56 -18.27 6.56 -2.36
C ASN A 56 -19.13 7.34 -3.38
N ARG A 57 -18.50 7.88 -4.43
CA ARG A 57 -19.16 8.60 -5.52
C ARG A 57 -19.10 7.85 -6.85
N LEU A 58 -18.63 6.59 -6.83
CA LEU A 58 -18.51 5.73 -8.00
C LEU A 58 -19.47 4.55 -7.90
N VAL A 59 -20.16 4.28 -9.01
CA VAL A 59 -20.91 3.03 -9.21
C VAL A 59 -20.38 2.38 -10.47
N THR A 60 -19.85 1.17 -10.36
CA THR A 60 -19.34 0.41 -11.50
C THR A 60 -20.35 -0.64 -11.96
N ILE A 61 -20.51 -0.80 -13.26
CA ILE A 61 -21.42 -1.78 -13.87
C ILE A 61 -20.65 -2.59 -14.92
N GLU A 62 -20.54 -3.89 -14.70
CA GLU A 62 -20.06 -4.84 -15.70
C GLU A 62 -21.16 -5.05 -16.76
N GLN A 63 -21.05 -4.37 -17.90
CA GLN A 63 -22.06 -4.41 -18.95
C GLN A 63 -21.48 -3.97 -20.31
N ASP A 64 -21.96 -4.61 -21.39
CA ASP A 64 -21.66 -4.18 -22.75
C ASP A 64 -22.27 -2.79 -23.03
N MET A 65 -21.46 -1.87 -23.55
CA MET A 65 -21.93 -0.53 -23.94
C MET A 65 -22.99 -0.55 -25.06
N ASN A 66 -23.08 -1.64 -25.82
CA ASN A 66 -24.15 -1.87 -26.78
C ASN A 66 -25.52 -2.12 -26.11
N ASP A 67 -25.55 -2.58 -24.86
CA ASP A 67 -26.77 -3.03 -24.19
C ASP A 67 -27.16 -2.17 -22.99
N MET A 68 -26.63 -0.94 -22.90
CA MET A 68 -26.97 -0.01 -21.83
C MET A 68 -28.46 0.37 -21.82
N ALA A 69 -29.10 0.24 -20.65
CA ALA A 69 -30.51 0.55 -20.44
C ALA A 69 -30.69 1.52 -19.25
N PHE A 70 -30.32 2.78 -19.45
CA PHE A 70 -30.55 3.83 -18.45
C PHE A 70 -31.87 4.58 -18.73
N PRO A 71 -32.53 5.12 -17.69
CA PRO A 71 -33.67 6.01 -17.90
C PRO A 71 -33.25 7.23 -18.74
N PRO A 72 -34.11 7.72 -19.67
CA PRO A 72 -33.81 8.92 -20.45
C PRO A 72 -33.51 10.12 -19.55
N SER A 73 -32.57 10.98 -19.98
CA SER A 73 -32.20 12.22 -19.28
C SER A 73 -31.75 12.01 -17.82
N SER A 74 -31.00 10.96 -17.55
CA SER A 74 -30.49 10.63 -16.21
C SER A 74 -29.22 11.39 -15.83
N PHE A 75 -28.39 11.75 -16.81
CA PHE A 75 -27.03 12.25 -16.57
C PHE A 75 -26.86 13.71 -17.02
N ASP A 76 -26.05 14.45 -16.26
CA ASP A 76 -25.65 15.84 -16.58
C ASP A 76 -24.50 15.87 -17.59
N VAL A 77 -23.61 14.87 -17.52
CA VAL A 77 -22.48 14.67 -18.43
C VAL A 77 -22.39 13.20 -18.83
N ILE A 78 -22.08 12.94 -20.10
CA ILE A 78 -21.63 11.62 -20.56
C ILE A 78 -20.20 11.75 -21.06
N TRP A 79 -19.32 10.86 -20.59
CA TRP A 79 -17.92 10.76 -20.96
C TRP A 79 -17.68 9.43 -21.68
N SER A 80 -16.90 9.43 -22.77
CA SER A 80 -16.45 8.19 -23.43
C SER A 80 -15.13 8.46 -24.15
N GLU A 81 -14.04 8.25 -23.44
CA GLU A 81 -12.68 8.50 -23.95
C GLU A 81 -12.04 7.18 -24.36
N GLY A 82 -11.61 7.10 -25.61
CA GLY A 82 -10.96 5.91 -26.16
C GLY A 82 -11.88 4.71 -26.34
N ALA A 83 -13.20 4.90 -26.36
CA ALA A 83 -14.14 3.79 -26.41
C ALA A 83 -15.31 3.97 -27.40
N ILE A 84 -15.68 5.22 -27.75
CA ILE A 84 -16.84 5.50 -28.61
C ILE A 84 -16.71 4.87 -30.01
N TYR A 85 -15.47 4.74 -30.53
CA TYR A 85 -15.19 4.15 -31.83
C TYR A 85 -15.64 2.68 -31.91
N ASN A 86 -15.73 1.96 -30.78
CA ASN A 86 -16.25 0.59 -30.75
C ASN A 86 -17.75 0.51 -31.10
N LEU A 87 -18.50 1.61 -30.96
CA LEU A 87 -19.89 1.73 -31.40
C LEU A 87 -20.02 2.35 -32.80
N GLY A 88 -18.94 2.91 -33.35
CA GLY A 88 -18.97 3.92 -34.41
C GLY A 88 -19.34 5.30 -33.87
N PHE A 89 -18.77 6.36 -34.43
CA PHE A 89 -18.91 7.72 -33.89
C PHE A 89 -20.35 8.22 -33.97
N GLU A 90 -20.98 8.11 -35.14
CA GLU A 90 -22.37 8.58 -35.30
C GLU A 90 -23.36 7.72 -34.50
N ALA A 91 -23.22 6.40 -34.59
CA ALA A 91 -24.10 5.46 -33.91
C ALA A 91 -23.95 5.54 -32.39
N GLY A 92 -22.72 5.67 -31.89
CA GLY A 92 -22.41 5.90 -30.48
C GLY A 92 -23.05 7.18 -29.95
N LEU A 93 -22.90 8.32 -30.64
CA LEU A 93 -23.56 9.57 -30.25
C LEU A 93 -25.08 9.45 -30.20
N ARG A 94 -25.71 8.79 -31.18
CA ARG A 94 -27.16 8.53 -31.18
C ARG A 94 -27.59 7.60 -30.03
N LYS A 95 -26.75 6.65 -29.64
CA LYS A 95 -26.99 5.70 -28.56
C LYS A 95 -27.00 6.37 -27.19
N ILE A 96 -26.01 7.22 -26.92
CA ILE A 96 -25.82 7.83 -25.60
C ILE A 96 -26.63 9.13 -25.41
N LYS A 97 -26.96 9.84 -26.50
CA LYS A 97 -27.73 11.10 -26.45
C LYS A 97 -29.04 11.03 -25.63
N PRO A 98 -29.85 9.97 -25.69
CA PRO A 98 -31.07 9.86 -24.89
C PRO A 98 -30.83 9.89 -23.38
N PHE A 99 -29.63 9.51 -22.90
CA PHE A 99 -29.32 9.43 -21.47
C PHE A 99 -28.87 10.76 -20.87
N VAL A 100 -28.43 11.73 -21.69
CA VAL A 100 -28.03 13.06 -21.22
C VAL A 100 -29.24 14.00 -21.13
N LYS A 101 -29.29 14.82 -20.08
CA LYS A 101 -30.34 15.82 -19.89
C LYS A 101 -30.32 16.89 -21.00
N PRO A 102 -31.47 17.50 -21.33
CA PRO A 102 -31.47 18.77 -22.06
C PRO A 102 -30.57 19.78 -21.32
N GLY A 103 -29.70 20.45 -22.07
CA GLY A 103 -28.70 21.39 -21.55
C GLY A 103 -27.39 20.75 -21.08
N GLY A 104 -27.34 19.41 -20.92
CA GLY A 104 -26.16 18.64 -20.48
C GLY A 104 -25.10 18.43 -21.58
N TYR A 105 -23.99 17.81 -21.21
CA TYR A 105 -22.80 17.69 -22.06
C TYR A 105 -22.47 16.23 -22.41
N ILE A 106 -21.87 16.05 -23.59
CA ILE A 106 -21.24 14.79 -24.02
C ILE A 106 -19.79 15.12 -24.40
N ALA A 107 -18.86 14.31 -23.92
CA ALA A 107 -17.43 14.44 -24.15
C ALA A 107 -16.87 13.09 -24.63
N VAL A 108 -16.31 13.05 -25.83
CA VAL A 108 -15.78 11.81 -26.42
C VAL A 108 -14.48 12.04 -27.16
N SER A 109 -13.62 11.03 -27.25
CA SER A 109 -12.45 11.05 -28.15
C SER A 109 -12.63 10.08 -29.32
N GLU A 110 -12.16 10.48 -30.50
CA GLU A 110 -12.38 9.76 -31.76
C GLU A 110 -11.16 9.90 -32.68
N ALA A 111 -10.85 8.83 -33.43
CA ALA A 111 -9.81 8.86 -34.45
C ALA A 111 -10.22 9.75 -35.64
N VAL A 112 -9.30 10.61 -36.09
CA VAL A 112 -9.55 11.60 -37.15
C VAL A 112 -8.40 11.71 -38.13
N TRP A 113 -8.72 12.08 -39.37
CA TRP A 113 -7.73 12.60 -40.30
C TRP A 113 -7.46 14.08 -39.99
N LEU A 114 -6.18 14.43 -39.87
CA LEU A 114 -5.75 15.81 -39.69
C LEU A 114 -5.74 16.58 -41.02
N GLU A 115 -5.64 15.86 -42.14
CA GLU A 115 -5.64 16.38 -43.49
C GLU A 115 -6.66 15.61 -44.36
N PRO A 116 -7.28 16.24 -45.37
CA PRO A 116 -8.34 15.63 -46.18
C PRO A 116 -7.87 14.50 -47.13
N ASP A 117 -6.57 14.44 -47.43
CA ASP A 117 -5.96 13.46 -48.34
C ASP A 117 -4.91 12.60 -47.60
N PRO A 118 -5.32 11.64 -46.73
CA PRO A 118 -4.39 10.81 -45.98
C PRO A 118 -3.63 9.82 -46.87
N PRO A 119 -2.39 9.43 -46.51
CA PRO A 119 -1.60 8.43 -47.23
C PRO A 119 -2.31 7.07 -47.36
N GLU A 120 -2.16 6.41 -48.51
CA GLU A 120 -2.82 5.13 -48.82
C GLU A 120 -2.47 4.04 -47.79
N GLU A 121 -1.24 4.01 -47.30
CA GLU A 121 -0.82 3.03 -46.29
C GLU A 121 -1.48 3.27 -44.91
N ALA A 122 -1.76 4.52 -44.55
CA ALA A 122 -2.49 4.84 -43.32
C ALA A 122 -3.97 4.49 -43.46
N VAL A 123 -4.57 4.74 -44.64
CA VAL A 123 -5.95 4.34 -44.96
C VAL A 123 -6.09 2.82 -44.92
N GLU A 124 -5.15 2.07 -45.50
CA GLU A 124 -5.16 0.61 -45.50
C GLU A 124 -4.97 0.03 -44.08
N PHE A 125 -4.18 0.68 -43.23
CA PHE A 125 -4.06 0.30 -41.82
C PHE A 125 -5.40 0.45 -41.08
N TRP A 126 -6.13 1.55 -41.31
CA TRP A 126 -7.41 1.84 -40.68
C TRP A 126 -8.62 1.23 -41.40
N LYS A 127 -8.44 0.34 -42.39
CA LYS A 127 -9.56 -0.21 -43.20
C LYS A 127 -10.65 -0.93 -42.40
N GLU A 128 -10.30 -1.51 -41.26
CA GLU A 128 -11.23 -2.20 -40.36
C GLU A 128 -12.12 -1.22 -39.57
N TYR A 129 -11.75 0.08 -39.55
CA TYR A 129 -12.55 1.16 -38.99
C TYR A 129 -12.71 2.32 -40.00
N PRO A 130 -13.65 2.19 -40.96
CA PRO A 130 -13.79 3.13 -42.08
C PRO A 130 -14.42 4.47 -41.70
N GLU A 131 -14.83 4.68 -40.44
CA GLU A 131 -15.46 5.93 -39.99
C GLU A 131 -14.45 7.04 -39.67
N ILE A 132 -13.14 6.79 -39.72
CA ILE A 132 -12.13 7.84 -39.58
C ILE A 132 -12.32 8.92 -40.66
N ASP A 133 -12.48 10.17 -40.21
CA ASP A 133 -12.78 11.31 -41.09
C ASP A 133 -12.12 12.58 -40.54
N THR A 134 -12.12 13.65 -41.32
CA THR A 134 -11.65 14.98 -40.91
C THR A 134 -12.46 15.52 -39.73
N ILE A 135 -11.81 16.38 -38.93
CA ILE A 135 -12.45 17.05 -37.79
C ILE A 135 -13.73 17.80 -38.23
N ASP A 136 -13.69 18.50 -39.38
CA ASP A 136 -14.86 19.22 -39.91
C ASP A 136 -16.03 18.27 -40.25
N ALA A 137 -15.74 17.10 -40.79
CA ALA A 137 -16.76 16.09 -41.05
C ALA A 137 -17.35 15.52 -39.75
N LYS A 138 -16.51 15.26 -38.74
CA LYS A 138 -16.96 14.82 -37.41
C LYS A 138 -17.83 15.87 -36.72
N LEU A 139 -17.46 17.16 -36.80
CA LEU A 139 -18.28 18.26 -36.28
C LEU A 139 -19.65 18.32 -36.95
N LYS A 140 -19.72 18.06 -38.26
CA LYS A 140 -20.99 17.96 -38.98
C LYS A 140 -21.84 16.79 -38.51
N VAL A 141 -21.25 15.63 -38.25
CA VAL A 141 -21.96 14.47 -37.67
C VAL A 141 -22.57 14.84 -36.30
N ILE A 142 -21.84 15.56 -35.45
CA ILE A 142 -22.36 16.04 -34.16
C ILE A 142 -23.62 16.91 -34.36
N GLU A 143 -23.59 17.82 -35.34
CA GLU A 143 -24.74 18.66 -35.68
C GLU A 143 -25.92 17.86 -36.25
N ASP A 144 -25.65 16.89 -37.13
CA ASP A 144 -26.66 16.03 -37.77
C ASP A 144 -27.36 15.10 -36.77
N VAL A 145 -26.65 14.64 -35.74
CA VAL A 145 -27.22 13.92 -34.58
C VAL A 145 -28.06 14.86 -33.69
N GLY A 146 -28.01 16.17 -33.94
CA GLY A 146 -28.78 17.19 -33.23
C GLY A 146 -28.18 17.57 -31.88
N LEU A 147 -26.85 17.48 -31.76
CA LEU A 147 -26.06 18.04 -30.68
C LEU A 147 -25.44 19.36 -31.16
N SER A 148 -24.94 20.19 -30.24
CA SER A 148 -24.25 21.43 -30.60
C SER A 148 -22.77 21.31 -30.20
N PRO A 149 -21.82 21.35 -31.14
CA PRO A 149 -20.40 21.39 -30.81
C PRO A 149 -20.10 22.58 -29.88
N VAL A 150 -19.30 22.32 -28.84
CA VAL A 150 -18.86 23.33 -27.87
C VAL A 150 -17.40 23.64 -28.08
N ASP A 151 -16.56 22.59 -28.14
CA ASP A 151 -15.13 22.72 -28.37
C ASP A 151 -14.56 21.38 -28.88
N HIS A 152 -13.37 21.43 -29.47
CA HIS A 152 -12.60 20.24 -29.82
C HIS A 152 -11.11 20.54 -29.81
N PHE A 153 -10.29 19.53 -29.54
CA PHE A 153 -8.84 19.63 -29.65
C PHE A 153 -8.23 18.29 -30.06
N VAL A 154 -7.11 18.33 -30.77
CA VAL A 154 -6.32 17.14 -31.10
C VAL A 154 -5.40 16.83 -29.92
N PHE A 155 -5.26 15.55 -29.58
CA PHE A 155 -4.31 15.17 -28.53
C PHE A 155 -2.88 15.57 -28.92
N PRO A 156 -2.09 16.11 -27.97
CA PRO A 156 -0.71 16.47 -28.25
C PRO A 156 0.08 15.21 -28.65
N PRO A 157 1.06 15.32 -29.56
CA PRO A 157 1.85 14.16 -30.00
C PRO A 157 2.45 13.34 -28.84
N ALA A 158 2.87 14.02 -27.77
CA ALA A 158 3.42 13.40 -26.55
C ALA A 158 2.46 12.38 -25.89
N ALA A 159 1.14 12.56 -26.00
CA ALA A 159 0.16 11.62 -25.48
C ALA A 159 0.30 10.22 -26.12
N TRP A 160 0.70 10.19 -27.40
CA TRP A 160 0.89 8.96 -28.15
C TRP A 160 2.33 8.47 -28.11
N THR A 161 3.33 9.36 -28.21
CA THR A 161 4.73 8.93 -28.22
C THR A 161 5.21 8.54 -26.83
N GLU A 162 5.25 9.48 -25.89
CA GLU A 162 5.89 9.30 -24.59
C GLU A 162 5.06 8.44 -23.62
N HIS A 163 3.73 8.58 -23.69
CA HIS A 163 2.82 8.00 -22.69
C HIS A 163 2.10 6.73 -23.16
N TYR A 164 2.10 6.42 -24.46
CA TYR A 164 1.42 5.24 -25.00
C TYR A 164 2.36 4.29 -25.75
N TYR A 165 2.96 4.71 -26.86
CA TYR A 165 3.76 3.85 -27.73
C TYR A 165 5.16 3.54 -27.18
N ASP A 166 5.85 4.46 -26.50
CA ASP A 166 7.17 4.17 -25.91
C ASP A 166 7.10 3.14 -24.74
N PRO A 167 6.12 3.21 -23.82
CA PRO A 167 5.86 2.12 -22.88
C PRO A 167 5.47 0.80 -23.55
N MET A 168 4.66 0.86 -24.61
CA MET A 168 4.22 -0.32 -25.36
C MET A 168 5.40 -1.00 -26.09
N GLU A 169 6.30 -0.24 -26.70
CA GLU A 169 7.50 -0.77 -27.38
C GLU A 169 8.44 -1.48 -26.41
N ARG A 170 8.65 -0.92 -25.20
CA ARG A 170 9.42 -1.58 -24.13
C ARG A 170 8.79 -2.90 -23.73
N ARG A 171 7.47 -2.93 -23.51
CA ARG A 171 6.74 -4.16 -23.20
C ARG A 171 6.79 -5.18 -24.33
N ILE A 172 6.72 -4.75 -25.59
CA ILE A 172 6.87 -5.64 -26.74
C ILE A 172 8.27 -6.27 -26.74
N ALA A 173 9.33 -5.51 -26.45
CA ALA A 173 10.68 -6.06 -26.37
C ALA A 173 10.83 -7.08 -25.23
N GLU A 174 10.25 -6.80 -24.06
CA GLU A 174 10.22 -7.72 -22.92
C GLU A 174 9.43 -9.01 -23.24
N LYS A 175 8.23 -8.87 -23.82
CA LYS A 175 7.35 -10.00 -24.14
C LYS A 175 7.84 -10.83 -25.32
N ALA A 176 8.55 -10.23 -26.28
CA ALA A 176 9.17 -10.96 -27.38
C ALA A 176 10.22 -11.98 -26.90
N LEU A 177 10.93 -11.68 -25.81
CA LEU A 177 11.84 -12.64 -25.18
C LEU A 177 11.08 -13.72 -24.41
N GLN A 178 9.98 -13.34 -23.75
CA GLN A 178 9.16 -14.27 -22.96
C GLN A 178 8.42 -15.30 -23.81
N TRP A 179 8.00 -14.91 -25.02
CA TRP A 179 7.12 -15.71 -25.89
C TRP A 179 7.83 -16.20 -27.16
N GLU A 180 9.16 -16.29 -27.14
CA GLU A 180 9.95 -16.79 -28.26
C GLU A 180 9.52 -18.21 -28.66
N GLY A 181 9.09 -18.37 -29.91
CA GLY A 181 8.61 -19.65 -30.45
C GLY A 181 7.12 -19.94 -30.28
N ASP A 182 6.33 -18.99 -29.77
CA ASP A 182 4.86 -19.03 -29.79
C ASP A 182 4.32 -18.22 -31.00
N PRO A 183 3.79 -18.90 -32.05
CA PRO A 183 3.36 -18.24 -33.28
C PRO A 183 2.19 -17.25 -33.09
N GLU A 184 1.28 -17.52 -32.15
CA GLU A 184 0.12 -16.66 -31.91
C GLU A 184 0.53 -15.40 -31.15
N ALA A 185 1.41 -15.55 -30.15
CA ALA A 185 1.95 -14.42 -29.41
C ALA A 185 2.86 -13.54 -30.30
N GLU A 186 3.67 -14.14 -31.17
CA GLU A 186 4.51 -13.43 -32.13
C GLU A 186 3.66 -12.61 -33.13
N GLU A 187 2.53 -13.15 -33.60
CA GLU A 187 1.60 -12.42 -34.47
C GLU A 187 1.01 -11.18 -33.77
N VAL A 188 0.59 -11.31 -32.51
CA VAL A 188 0.07 -10.18 -31.72
C VAL A 188 1.15 -9.10 -31.51
N LEU A 189 2.37 -9.50 -31.19
CA LEU A 189 3.49 -8.56 -31.03
C LEU A 189 3.83 -7.86 -32.36
N GLU A 190 3.70 -8.54 -33.49
CA GLU A 190 3.97 -7.95 -34.80
C GLU A 190 2.89 -6.95 -35.22
N VAL A 191 1.61 -7.24 -34.93
CA VAL A 191 0.51 -6.27 -35.13
C VAL A 191 0.76 -5.00 -34.29
N ALA A 192 1.18 -5.17 -33.04
CA ALA A 192 1.50 -4.07 -32.13
C ALA A 192 2.70 -3.22 -32.63
N ARG A 193 3.77 -3.86 -33.15
CA ARG A 193 4.90 -3.15 -33.78
C ARG A 193 4.49 -2.40 -35.04
N LYS A 194 3.62 -3.02 -35.84
CA LYS A 194 3.09 -2.41 -37.06
C LYS A 194 2.30 -1.14 -36.75
N GLU A 195 1.47 -1.16 -35.72
CA GLU A 195 0.74 0.03 -35.25
C GLU A 195 1.70 1.16 -34.85
N ILE A 196 2.70 0.87 -34.01
CA ILE A 196 3.73 1.85 -33.60
C ILE A 196 4.42 2.46 -34.84
N THR A 197 4.76 1.60 -35.82
CA THR A 197 5.45 2.02 -37.03
C THR A 197 4.58 2.94 -37.88
N VAL A 198 3.32 2.55 -38.11
CA VAL A 198 2.36 3.35 -38.88
C VAL A 198 2.11 4.69 -38.19
N PHE A 199 1.94 4.70 -36.86
CA PHE A 199 1.75 5.94 -36.13
C PHE A 199 2.96 6.86 -36.23
N ARG A 200 4.17 6.36 -35.95
CA ARG A 200 5.42 7.17 -36.05
C ARG A 200 5.66 7.73 -37.46
N GLN A 201 5.22 7.02 -38.50
CA GLN A 201 5.40 7.44 -39.88
C GLN A 201 4.32 8.43 -40.35
N TYR A 202 3.09 8.32 -39.84
CA TYR A 202 1.93 9.03 -40.37
C TYR A 202 1.15 9.85 -39.32
N SER A 203 1.74 10.12 -38.15
CA SER A 203 1.15 10.93 -37.08
C SER A 203 0.80 12.37 -37.48
N ASP A 204 1.40 12.87 -38.56
CA ASP A 204 1.05 14.18 -39.13
C ASP A 204 -0.30 14.15 -39.88
N TYR A 205 -0.78 12.96 -40.26
CA TYR A 205 -1.98 12.78 -41.08
C TYR A 205 -3.17 12.24 -40.29
N TYR A 206 -2.95 11.54 -39.18
CA TYR A 206 -4.02 11.07 -38.31
C TYR A 206 -3.65 11.13 -36.83
N SER A 207 -4.65 11.36 -36.00
CA SER A 207 -4.53 11.33 -34.54
C SER A 207 -5.93 11.09 -33.94
N TYR A 208 -6.06 11.26 -32.63
CA TYR A 208 -7.37 11.35 -31.98
C TYR A 208 -7.67 12.80 -31.62
N ALA A 209 -8.92 13.19 -31.86
CA ALA A 209 -9.47 14.45 -31.39
C ALA A 209 -10.49 14.20 -30.28
N PHE A 210 -10.48 15.09 -29.29
CA PHE A 210 -11.45 15.15 -28.22
C PHE A 210 -12.54 16.15 -28.60
N PHE A 211 -13.80 15.74 -28.52
CA PHE A 211 -14.97 16.53 -28.88
C PHE A 211 -15.85 16.75 -27.66
N VAL A 212 -16.18 18.02 -27.39
CA VAL A 212 -17.16 18.41 -26.37
C VAL A 212 -18.38 18.99 -27.07
N MET A 213 -19.55 18.47 -26.74
CA MET A 213 -20.82 18.87 -27.33
C MET A 213 -21.93 18.99 -26.29
N ARG A 214 -22.92 19.84 -26.57
CA ARG A 214 -24.05 20.12 -25.69
C ARG A 214 -25.34 19.59 -26.29
N ASN A 215 -26.18 18.98 -25.44
CA ASN A 215 -27.55 18.62 -25.79
C ASN A 215 -28.44 19.88 -25.68
N PRO A 216 -29.06 20.39 -26.76
CA PRO A 216 -29.81 21.65 -26.69
C PRO A 216 -31.07 21.57 -25.80
N ASP A 217 -31.39 22.65 -25.07
CA ASP A 217 -32.62 22.75 -24.25
C ASP A 217 -33.89 22.70 -25.12
N SER A 218 -35.00 22.24 -24.55
CA SER A 218 -36.31 22.19 -25.24
C SER A 218 -36.82 23.56 -25.69
N GLU A 219 -36.51 24.65 -24.95
CA GLU A 219 -36.79 26.03 -25.39
C GLU A 219 -35.91 26.47 -26.58
N SER A 220 -34.69 25.93 -26.70
CA SER A 220 -33.74 26.28 -27.77
C SER A 220 -34.18 25.70 -29.14
N LEU A 221 -34.83 24.54 -29.14
CA LEU A 221 -35.43 23.91 -30.32
C LEU A 221 -36.61 24.74 -30.87
N MET A 222 -37.48 25.25 -29.98
CA MET A 222 -38.56 26.17 -30.34
C MET A 222 -38.00 27.50 -30.89
N SER A 223 -36.93 28.02 -30.27
CA SER A 223 -36.24 29.24 -30.70
C SER A 223 -35.50 29.11 -32.04
N ARG A 224 -35.05 27.90 -32.40
CA ARG A 224 -34.46 27.58 -33.71
C ARG A 224 -35.54 27.36 -34.78
N GLN A 225 -36.65 26.70 -34.45
CA GLN A 225 -37.81 26.58 -35.35
C GLN A 225 -38.46 27.94 -35.65
N ILE A 226 -38.55 28.84 -34.68
CA ILE A 226 -39.06 30.21 -34.88
C ILE A 226 -38.09 31.07 -35.71
N ARG A 227 -36.76 30.87 -35.56
CA ARG A 227 -35.75 31.54 -36.42
C ARG A 227 -35.73 31.01 -37.86
N ASN A 228 -36.02 29.73 -38.07
CA ASN A 228 -36.14 29.14 -39.41
C ASN A 228 -37.49 29.44 -40.10
N LEU A 229 -38.44 30.07 -39.40
CA LEU A 229 -39.77 30.44 -39.93
C LEU A 229 -39.88 31.91 -40.38
N GLY A 230 -38.76 32.61 -40.58
CA GLY A 230 -38.70 33.81 -41.42
C GLY A 230 -39.83 34.83 -41.21
N LEU A 231 -40.00 35.34 -39.99
CA LEU A 231 -40.88 36.49 -39.75
C LEU A 231 -40.08 37.65 -39.16
N ALA A 232 -39.65 38.51 -40.07
CA ALA A 232 -39.13 39.83 -39.78
C ALA A 232 -40.18 40.65 -39.02
N THR A 233 -39.83 41.18 -37.85
CA THR A 233 -40.39 42.46 -37.43
C THR A 233 -39.34 43.28 -36.67
N THR A 234 -39.09 44.43 -37.28
CA THR A 234 -38.41 45.61 -36.78
C THR A 234 -38.85 46.02 -35.39
N LEU A 235 -37.92 46.49 -34.56
CA LEU A 235 -38.04 47.77 -33.83
C LEU A 235 -36.68 48.17 -33.23
N SER A 236 -36.35 49.44 -33.40
CA SER A 236 -35.15 50.14 -32.95
C SER A 236 -35.38 50.86 -31.61
N PRO A 237 -34.33 51.39 -30.94
CA PRO A 237 -34.27 51.54 -29.49
C PRO A 237 -34.49 53.00 -29.01
N GLN A 238 -35.10 53.20 -27.83
CA GLN A 238 -34.95 54.46 -27.06
C GLN A 238 -35.17 54.32 -25.54
N ARG A 239 -34.27 55.03 -24.82
CA ARG A 239 -34.25 55.50 -23.39
C ARG A 239 -33.74 54.49 -22.35
N ARG A 240 -32.51 54.60 -21.81
CA ARG A 240 -31.78 55.67 -21.06
C ARG A 240 -32.25 55.92 -19.61
N TYR A 241 -31.37 55.51 -18.68
CA TYR A 241 -30.82 56.20 -17.49
C TYR A 241 -31.72 56.80 -16.39
N CYS A 242 -31.41 56.42 -15.13
CA CYS A 242 -31.20 57.26 -13.92
C CYS A 242 -30.29 56.42 -12.97
N SER A 243 -29.00 56.74 -12.68
CA SER A 243 -28.44 57.80 -11.81
C SER A 243 -28.94 57.74 -10.36
N ALA A 244 -28.20 57.89 -9.25
CA ALA A 244 -26.76 57.95 -8.92
C ALA A 244 -26.65 58.13 -7.37
N ILE A 245 -25.56 57.64 -6.75
CA ILE A 245 -24.84 58.15 -5.54
C ILE A 245 -25.49 58.09 -4.14
N VAL A 246 -24.84 57.34 -3.21
CA VAL A 246 -24.17 57.79 -1.95
C VAL A 246 -23.13 56.71 -1.59
N LEU A 247 -21.83 56.91 -1.84
CA LEU A 247 -20.78 57.51 -0.99
C LEU A 247 -20.25 56.58 0.13
N ALA A 248 -19.01 56.12 -0.09
CA ALA A 248 -17.91 55.97 0.87
C ALA A 248 -18.20 55.61 2.34
N THR A 249 -17.93 54.36 2.71
CA THR A 249 -17.19 53.95 3.94
C THR A 249 -16.93 52.44 3.89
N ALA A 250 -15.73 52.03 3.42
CA ALA A 250 -15.00 50.81 3.80
C ALA A 250 -13.76 50.61 2.90
N ILE A 251 -12.93 51.65 2.76
CA ILE A 251 -11.51 51.50 2.40
C ILE A 251 -10.74 52.09 3.57
N LEU A 252 -10.39 51.27 4.56
CA LEU A 252 -9.34 51.48 5.57
C LEU A 252 -9.40 50.36 6.61
N SER A 253 -9.05 49.14 6.18
CA SER A 253 -8.48 48.09 7.05
C SER A 253 -8.01 46.90 6.20
N LEU A 254 -7.25 47.17 5.12
CA LEU A 254 -6.23 46.20 4.72
C LEU A 254 -5.05 46.55 5.60
N ALA A 255 -4.88 45.73 6.64
CA ALA A 255 -3.66 45.71 7.41
C ALA A 255 -2.49 45.71 6.43
N SER A 256 -1.64 46.72 6.57
CA SER A 256 -0.25 46.63 6.17
C SER A 256 0.30 45.35 6.77
N VAL A 257 0.34 44.28 5.98
CA VAL A 257 1.31 43.21 6.21
C VAL A 257 2.64 43.94 6.19
N PRO A 258 3.43 43.93 7.27
CA PRO A 258 4.76 44.50 7.21
C PRO A 258 5.46 43.77 6.06
N ALA A 259 5.77 44.50 4.99
CA ALA A 259 6.73 44.01 4.01
C ALA A 259 7.98 43.71 4.82
N TRP A 260 8.37 42.44 4.87
CA TRP A 260 9.65 42.09 5.45
C TRP A 260 10.69 42.88 4.67
N ALA A 261 11.33 43.84 5.33
CA ALA A 261 12.53 44.46 4.82
C ALA A 261 13.60 43.37 4.93
N GLY A 262 13.86 42.67 3.82
CA GLY A 262 14.84 41.58 3.80
C GLY A 262 16.17 42.07 4.38
N GLU A 263 16.78 41.26 5.24
CA GLU A 263 18.13 41.54 5.70
C GLU A 263 19.05 41.60 4.46
N THR A 264 19.76 42.72 4.28
CA THR A 264 20.72 42.84 3.18
C THR A 264 21.92 41.96 3.46
N ALA A 265 22.12 40.91 2.66
CA ALA A 265 23.23 39.98 2.77
C ALA A 265 24.24 40.26 1.64
N SER A 266 25.46 40.65 2.01
CA SER A 266 26.54 41.02 1.06
C SER A 266 27.25 39.80 0.45
N VAL A 267 26.47 38.80 0.00
CA VAL A 267 26.97 37.53 -0.52
C VAL A 267 27.14 37.58 -2.05
N LEU A 268 26.31 38.39 -2.75
CA LEU A 268 26.36 38.54 -4.20
C LEU A 268 27.62 39.27 -4.70
N GLY A 269 27.98 39.04 -5.97
CA GLY A 269 29.12 39.70 -6.62
C GLY A 269 30.48 39.05 -6.35
N ARG A 270 30.49 37.91 -5.64
CA ARG A 270 31.70 37.17 -5.27
C ARG A 270 32.00 36.08 -6.29
N ARG A 271 33.30 35.82 -6.47
CA ARG A 271 33.80 34.65 -7.22
C ARG A 271 34.06 33.52 -6.25
N VAL A 272 33.40 32.40 -6.46
CA VAL A 272 33.57 31.17 -5.68
C VAL A 272 34.03 30.03 -6.57
N ILE A 273 34.62 29.01 -5.98
CA ILE A 273 35.01 27.78 -6.67
C ILE A 273 34.24 26.66 -5.98
N ASP A 274 33.54 25.85 -6.75
CA ASP A 274 32.88 24.67 -6.21
C ASP A 274 33.88 23.52 -5.96
N THR A 275 33.40 22.47 -5.31
CA THR A 275 34.16 21.26 -5.04
C THR A 275 34.69 20.59 -6.32
N THR A 276 34.08 20.77 -7.49
CA THR A 276 34.56 20.23 -8.78
C THR A 276 35.71 21.04 -9.37
N GLY A 277 35.95 22.25 -8.87
CA GLY A 277 36.93 23.20 -9.38
C GLY A 277 36.34 24.20 -10.39
N THR A 278 35.02 24.17 -10.61
CA THR A 278 34.32 25.11 -11.48
C THR A 278 34.16 26.44 -10.79
N ARG A 279 34.40 27.53 -11.54
CA ARG A 279 34.32 28.89 -11.03
C ARG A 279 32.91 29.44 -11.24
N HIS A 280 32.33 30.00 -10.19
CA HIS A 280 31.00 30.58 -10.19
C HIS A 280 31.05 32.05 -9.77
N PHE A 281 30.09 32.84 -10.24
CA PHE A 281 29.89 34.22 -9.82
C PHE A 281 28.51 34.34 -9.17
N LEU A 282 28.46 34.58 -7.85
CA LEU A 282 27.21 34.58 -7.10
C LEU A 282 26.32 35.74 -7.56
N GLY A 283 25.17 35.41 -8.16
CA GLY A 283 24.19 36.38 -8.66
C GLY A 283 24.46 36.88 -10.09
N GLY A 284 25.31 36.19 -10.86
CA GLY A 284 25.60 36.51 -12.26
C GLY A 284 26.56 37.70 -12.49
N GLU A 285 27.50 37.56 -13.43
CA GLU A 285 28.59 38.54 -13.65
C GLU A 285 28.14 39.79 -14.45
N ARG A 286 27.06 39.69 -15.22
CA ARG A 286 26.55 40.76 -16.10
C ARG A 286 25.09 41.14 -15.87
N VAL A 287 24.28 40.18 -15.45
CA VAL A 287 22.85 40.35 -15.13
C VAL A 287 22.67 39.81 -13.72
N GLN A 288 22.21 40.66 -12.81
CA GLN A 288 21.91 40.28 -11.43
C GLN A 288 20.78 39.24 -11.43
N ARG A 289 21.05 38.06 -10.88
CA ARG A 289 20.10 36.95 -10.73
C ARG A 289 19.85 36.65 -9.26
N PRO A 290 18.67 36.13 -8.91
CA PRO A 290 18.45 35.57 -7.58
C PRO A 290 19.39 34.38 -7.35
N VAL A 291 19.74 34.14 -6.08
CA VAL A 291 20.58 32.99 -5.69
C VAL A 291 19.93 32.24 -4.54
N ALA A 292 19.73 30.95 -4.69
CA ALA A 292 19.31 30.05 -3.63
C ALA A 292 20.52 29.33 -3.02
N PHE A 293 20.59 29.30 -1.69
CA PHE A 293 21.58 28.57 -0.91
C PHE A 293 20.89 27.53 -0.03
N ILE A 294 21.44 26.32 0.02
CA ILE A 294 21.06 25.31 1.01
C ILE A 294 22.29 24.98 1.86
N PHE A 295 22.25 25.35 3.14
CA PHE A 295 23.28 24.96 4.09
C PHE A 295 23.11 23.49 4.46
N PHE A 296 24.20 22.74 4.43
CA PHE A 296 24.16 21.29 4.43
C PHE A 296 25.36 20.68 5.18
N SER A 297 25.20 19.45 5.67
CA SER A 297 26.26 18.62 6.22
C SER A 297 26.10 17.17 5.78
N ALA A 298 27.20 16.54 5.35
CA ALA A 298 27.23 15.12 4.97
C ALA A 298 26.86 14.17 6.13
N GLU A 299 27.01 14.61 7.38
CA GLU A 299 26.77 13.77 8.56
C GLU A 299 25.33 13.90 9.09
N CYS A 300 24.55 14.87 8.58
CA CYS A 300 23.17 15.07 8.99
C CYS A 300 22.24 14.09 8.22
N PRO A 301 21.52 13.18 8.89
CA PRO A 301 20.64 12.22 8.21
C PRO A 301 19.47 12.91 7.50
N ILE A 302 19.00 14.05 8.03
CA ILE A 302 17.95 14.85 7.39
C ILE A 302 18.48 15.43 6.07
N CYS A 303 19.71 15.98 6.08
CA CYS A 303 20.40 16.44 4.89
C CYS A 303 20.52 15.30 3.84
N GLN A 304 21.02 14.13 4.23
CA GLN A 304 21.10 12.95 3.35
C GLN A 304 19.77 12.64 2.65
N GLN A 305 18.67 12.59 3.41
CA GLN A 305 17.33 12.33 2.85
C GLN A 305 16.77 13.45 1.97
N TYR A 306 17.28 14.68 2.08
CA TYR A 306 16.84 15.80 1.24
C TYR A 306 17.53 15.86 -0.12
N VAL A 307 18.59 15.07 -0.37
CA VAL A 307 19.36 15.15 -1.62
C VAL A 307 18.51 15.04 -2.89
N PRO A 308 17.57 14.07 -3.02
CA PRO A 308 16.70 14.00 -4.21
C PRO A 308 15.85 15.26 -4.44
N GLU A 309 15.33 15.86 -3.36
CA GLU A 309 14.57 17.11 -3.44
C GLU A 309 15.45 18.31 -3.78
N ILE A 310 16.69 18.33 -3.27
CA ILE A 310 17.69 19.36 -3.60
C ILE A 310 18.02 19.33 -5.09
N ASN A 311 18.19 18.14 -5.69
CA ASN A 311 18.43 18.01 -7.14
C ASN A 311 17.26 18.55 -7.95
N ARG A 312 16.02 18.17 -7.59
CA ARG A 312 14.81 18.72 -8.21
C ARG A 312 14.78 20.24 -8.08
N LEU A 313 15.03 20.78 -6.88
CA LEU A 313 15.01 22.22 -6.65
C LEU A 313 16.08 22.97 -7.45
N SER A 314 17.26 22.39 -7.59
CA SER A 314 18.34 22.94 -8.41
C SER A 314 17.91 23.06 -9.87
N GLU A 315 17.31 22.01 -10.43
CA GLU A 315 16.79 22.01 -11.81
C GLU A 315 15.64 23.03 -11.98
N HIS A 316 14.71 23.09 -11.03
CA HIS A 316 13.61 24.06 -11.05
C HIS A 316 14.13 25.50 -10.93
N ALA A 317 15.10 25.75 -10.05
CA ALA A 317 15.71 27.08 -9.87
C ALA A 317 16.38 27.55 -11.17
N GLU A 318 17.14 26.67 -11.84
CA GLU A 318 17.78 26.97 -13.11
C GLU A 318 16.77 27.34 -14.20
N LYS A 319 15.66 26.58 -14.33
CA LYS A 319 14.55 26.88 -15.24
C LYS A 319 13.91 28.25 -14.98
N GLN A 320 13.96 28.73 -13.74
CA GLN A 320 13.45 30.05 -13.33
C GLN A 320 14.52 31.16 -13.34
N GLY A 321 15.73 30.88 -13.83
CA GLY A 321 16.83 31.85 -13.89
C GLY A 321 17.39 32.23 -12.51
N THR A 322 17.27 31.35 -11.52
CA THR A 322 17.84 31.48 -10.16
C THR A 322 19.07 30.59 -10.06
N ASP A 323 20.22 31.15 -9.66
CA ASP A 323 21.41 30.35 -9.40
C ASP A 323 21.20 29.54 -8.10
N PHE A 324 21.73 28.31 -8.03
CA PHE A 324 21.47 27.40 -6.90
C PHE A 324 22.77 26.78 -6.40
N PHE A 325 23.01 26.83 -5.09
CA PHE A 325 24.23 26.33 -4.46
C PHE A 325 23.95 25.60 -3.16
N CYS A 326 24.68 24.51 -2.94
CA CYS A 326 24.69 23.78 -1.68
C CYS A 326 25.97 24.15 -0.90
N ILE A 327 25.85 24.54 0.37
CA ILE A 327 26.99 25.00 1.18
C ILE A 327 27.32 23.96 2.25
N PHE A 328 28.50 23.37 2.13
CA PHE A 328 29.07 22.51 3.16
C PHE A 328 29.68 23.35 4.28
N THR A 329 29.16 23.15 5.48
CA THR A 329 29.45 23.97 6.67
C THR A 329 30.32 23.28 7.71
N ASP A 330 30.65 21.99 7.53
CA ASP A 330 31.50 21.27 8.46
C ASP A 330 32.95 21.83 8.37
N PRO A 331 33.46 22.48 9.43
CA PRO A 331 34.80 23.08 9.43
C PRO A 331 35.92 22.03 9.38
N THR A 332 35.60 20.76 9.63
CA THR A 332 36.53 19.63 9.59
C THR A 332 36.46 18.84 8.29
N ALA A 333 35.44 19.07 7.44
CA ALA A 333 35.29 18.35 6.18
C ALA A 333 36.36 18.75 5.16
N THR A 334 36.97 17.76 4.53
CA THR A 334 37.94 17.99 3.45
C THR A 334 37.24 18.06 2.09
N LEU A 335 37.91 18.65 1.09
CA LEU A 335 37.44 18.60 -0.31
C LEU A 335 37.24 17.16 -0.82
N ALA A 336 38.00 16.19 -0.28
CA ALA A 336 37.84 14.79 -0.63
C ALA A 336 36.53 14.23 -0.07
N ASP A 337 36.21 14.53 1.19
CA ASP A 337 34.99 14.07 1.85
C ASP A 337 33.74 14.66 1.17
N THR A 338 33.77 15.94 0.79
CA THR A 338 32.65 16.58 0.09
C THR A 338 32.43 16.03 -1.30
N ARG A 339 33.51 15.70 -2.03
CA ARG A 339 33.42 15.06 -3.36
C ARG A 339 32.93 13.63 -3.26
N ALA A 340 33.38 12.89 -2.25
CA ALA A 340 32.89 11.56 -1.97
C ALA A 340 31.39 11.61 -1.69
N PHE A 341 30.93 12.52 -0.82
CA PHE A 341 29.51 12.72 -0.55
C PHE A 341 28.71 13.05 -1.82
N GLN A 342 29.15 14.03 -2.62
CA GLN A 342 28.45 14.41 -3.85
C GLN A 342 28.28 13.23 -4.80
N LYS A 343 29.34 12.44 -4.97
CA LYS A 343 29.31 11.25 -5.81
C LYS A 343 28.42 10.16 -5.21
N ASP A 344 28.53 9.94 -3.91
CA ASP A 344 27.86 8.84 -3.21
C ASP A 344 26.35 9.05 -3.12
N PHE A 345 25.88 10.29 -3.12
CA PHE A 345 24.46 10.65 -3.04
C PHE A 345 23.90 11.22 -4.35
N ASP A 346 24.68 11.21 -5.44
CA ASP A 346 24.32 11.82 -6.73
C ASP A 346 23.80 13.27 -6.58
N LEU A 347 24.52 14.08 -5.80
CA LEU A 347 24.15 15.49 -5.58
C LEU A 347 24.59 16.35 -6.77
N ASP A 348 23.63 16.78 -7.58
CA ASP A 348 23.87 17.45 -8.86
C ASP A 348 24.13 18.97 -8.74
N CYS A 349 23.68 19.60 -7.65
CA CYS A 349 23.91 21.03 -7.42
C CYS A 349 25.41 21.35 -7.26
N PRO A 350 25.87 22.54 -7.70
CA PRO A 350 27.19 23.03 -7.34
C PRO A 350 27.35 23.14 -5.81
N VAL A 351 28.36 22.44 -5.25
CA VAL A 351 28.67 22.47 -3.82
C VAL A 351 29.83 23.40 -3.53
N LEU A 352 29.62 24.32 -2.58
CA LEU A 352 30.63 25.22 -2.05
C LEU A 352 31.10 24.71 -0.69
N LEU A 353 32.41 24.64 -0.48
CA LEU A 353 32.99 24.34 0.83
C LEU A 353 33.35 25.66 1.52
N ASP A 354 32.59 26.05 2.56
CA ASP A 354 32.76 27.32 3.26
C ASP A 354 33.85 27.25 4.35
N THR A 355 35.07 26.88 3.95
CA THR A 355 36.20 26.72 4.88
C THR A 355 36.57 27.99 5.67
N THR A 356 36.25 29.17 5.13
CA THR A 356 36.51 30.45 5.79
C THR A 356 35.36 30.93 6.67
N GLY A 357 34.18 30.30 6.56
CA GLY A 357 32.96 30.68 7.27
C GLY A 357 32.34 31.98 6.77
N GLU A 358 32.82 32.58 5.68
CA GLU A 358 32.40 33.91 5.24
C GLU A 358 30.92 33.94 4.81
N ILE A 359 30.43 32.88 4.16
CA ILE A 359 29.02 32.82 3.74
C ILE A 359 28.14 32.50 4.95
N THR A 360 28.59 31.59 5.80
CA THR A 360 27.95 31.21 7.07
C THR A 360 27.81 32.41 8.01
N GLU A 361 28.82 33.27 8.14
CA GLU A 361 28.77 34.49 8.97
C GLU A 361 27.73 35.50 8.47
N GLN A 362 27.49 35.56 7.16
CA GLN A 362 26.59 36.53 6.55
C GLN A 362 25.13 36.11 6.56
N LEU A 363 24.86 34.83 6.30
CA LEU A 363 23.49 34.30 6.26
C LEU A 363 23.05 33.74 7.62
N GLN A 364 23.99 33.49 8.54
CA GLN A 364 23.75 33.02 9.90
C GLN A 364 22.74 31.85 9.97
N PRO A 365 22.99 30.74 9.25
CA PRO A 365 22.17 29.53 9.38
C PRO A 365 22.23 29.02 10.83
N LYS A 366 21.09 28.56 11.34
CA LYS A 366 20.96 27.98 12.68
C LYS A 366 20.94 26.46 12.64
N ARG A 367 20.45 25.89 11.53
CA ARG A 367 20.29 24.45 11.35
C ARG A 367 20.74 24.01 9.96
N VAL A 368 20.97 22.70 9.80
CA VAL A 368 21.17 22.05 8.51
C VAL A 368 20.19 20.88 8.34
N PRO A 369 19.38 20.84 7.27
CA PRO A 369 19.35 21.82 6.18
C PRO A 369 18.57 23.10 6.52
N GLU A 370 19.09 24.26 6.13
CA GLU A 370 18.38 25.55 6.10
C GLU A 370 18.61 26.22 4.75
N ALA A 371 17.52 26.69 4.14
CA ALA A 371 17.51 27.30 2.82
C ALA A 371 17.41 28.82 2.91
N PHE A 372 18.08 29.51 1.98
CA PHE A 372 18.03 30.96 1.82
C PHE A 372 17.83 31.29 0.34
N LEU A 373 16.94 32.23 0.03
CA LEU A 373 16.78 32.81 -1.30
C LEU A 373 17.17 34.28 -1.23
N VAL A 374 18.20 34.69 -1.98
CA VAL A 374 18.69 36.06 -2.05
C VAL A 374 18.22 36.68 -3.35
N SER A 375 17.58 37.85 -3.28
CA SER A 375 17.07 38.58 -4.43
C SER A 375 18.20 39.21 -5.26
N PRO A 376 17.94 39.64 -6.51
CA PRO A 376 18.92 40.39 -7.31
C PRO A 376 19.38 41.72 -6.68
N ALA A 377 18.69 42.21 -5.65
CA ALA A 377 19.08 43.39 -4.89
C ALA A 377 20.06 43.07 -3.74
N GLY A 378 20.33 41.79 -3.47
CA GLY A 378 21.13 41.33 -2.33
C GLY A 378 20.36 41.24 -1.02
N GLU A 379 19.03 41.25 -1.07
CA GLU A 379 18.16 41.09 0.09
C GLU A 379 17.80 39.61 0.26
N VAL A 380 17.85 39.08 1.47
CA VAL A 380 17.27 37.75 1.72
C VAL A 380 15.75 37.87 1.52
N ALA A 381 15.21 37.17 0.52
CA ALA A 381 13.80 37.13 0.12
C ALA A 381 13.06 35.93 0.71
N TYR A 382 13.79 34.86 1.08
CA TYR A 382 13.26 33.75 1.85
C TYR A 382 14.34 33.15 2.76
N ARG A 383 13.97 32.69 3.96
CA ARG A 383 14.82 31.84 4.82
C ARG A 383 14.00 30.78 5.55
N GLY A 384 14.52 29.55 5.68
CA GLY A 384 13.90 28.52 6.52
C GLY A 384 14.02 27.11 5.97
N ARG A 385 12.98 26.29 6.12
CA ARG A 385 12.98 24.89 5.66
C ARG A 385 12.91 24.80 4.13
N ILE A 386 13.27 23.64 3.59
CA ILE A 386 13.12 23.35 2.17
C ILE A 386 11.64 23.09 1.83
N ASN A 387 11.02 22.20 2.60
CA ASN A 387 9.63 21.79 2.53
C ASN A 387 9.21 21.24 3.92
N ASN A 388 7.98 20.74 4.06
CA ASN A 388 7.48 20.20 5.34
C ASN A 388 7.68 18.68 5.55
N LEU A 389 8.59 18.01 4.80
CA LEU A 389 8.85 16.57 4.95
C LEU A 389 9.14 16.15 6.39
N PHE A 390 9.84 16.99 7.16
CA PHE A 390 10.06 16.78 8.59
C PHE A 390 9.26 17.80 9.40
N ALA A 391 8.48 17.32 10.37
CA ALA A 391 7.75 18.18 11.30
C ALA A 391 8.62 18.61 12.49
N SER A 392 9.51 17.72 12.93
CA SER A 392 10.56 17.97 13.92
C SER A 392 11.72 16.99 13.69
N PRO A 393 12.89 17.15 14.34
CA PRO A 393 13.92 16.12 14.33
C PRO A 393 13.34 14.76 14.76
N GLY A 394 13.57 13.72 13.96
CA GLY A 394 13.03 12.38 14.20
C GLY A 394 11.54 12.18 13.84
N GLN A 395 10.83 13.21 13.37
CA GLN A 395 9.43 13.09 12.93
C GLN A 395 9.29 13.39 11.44
N LYS A 396 9.47 12.36 10.62
CA LYS A 396 9.23 12.38 9.18
C LYS A 396 7.73 12.26 8.89
N ARG A 397 7.24 13.02 7.91
CA ARG A 397 5.88 12.89 7.37
C ARG A 397 5.85 11.82 6.29
N PRO A 398 4.74 11.06 6.17
CA PRO A 398 4.56 10.14 5.04
C PRO A 398 4.55 10.85 3.68
N LYS A 399 4.10 12.11 3.65
CA LYS A 399 3.96 12.91 2.43
C LYS A 399 4.29 14.38 2.68
N VAL A 400 4.94 15.00 1.69
CA VAL A 400 5.14 16.47 1.64
C VAL A 400 3.85 17.13 1.19
N THR A 401 3.40 18.15 1.93
CA THR A 401 2.19 18.93 1.60
C THR A 401 2.46 20.42 1.43
N GLN A 402 3.66 20.89 1.81
CA GLN A 402 4.10 22.28 1.65
C GLN A 402 5.52 22.30 1.09
N HIS A 403 5.76 23.11 0.05
CA HIS A 403 7.04 23.19 -0.69
C HIS A 403 7.64 24.59 -0.62
N ASP A 404 7.97 25.03 0.58
CA ASP A 404 8.21 26.44 0.90
C ASP A 404 9.29 27.10 0.02
N LEU A 405 10.46 26.48 -0.14
CA LEU A 405 11.54 27.06 -0.97
C LEU A 405 11.15 27.10 -2.45
N ARG A 406 10.48 26.05 -2.95
CA ARG A 406 10.04 25.99 -4.35
C ARG A 406 9.05 27.11 -4.66
N GLU A 407 8.03 27.26 -3.82
CA GLU A 407 7.03 28.31 -3.97
C GLU A 407 7.65 29.71 -3.81
N ALA A 408 8.65 29.87 -2.94
CA ALA A 408 9.40 31.13 -2.81
C ALA A 408 10.19 31.46 -4.08
N ILE A 409 10.86 30.48 -4.70
CA ILE A 409 11.57 30.65 -5.98
C ILE A 409 10.58 31.06 -7.08
N TYR A 410 9.44 30.38 -7.21
CA TYR A 410 8.42 30.73 -8.20
C TYR A 410 7.81 32.11 -7.97
N ALA A 411 7.50 32.46 -6.73
CA ALA A 411 6.96 33.77 -6.40
C ALA A 411 7.96 34.87 -6.77
N LEU A 412 9.23 34.72 -6.39
CA LEU A 412 10.27 35.70 -6.69
C LEU A 412 10.52 35.83 -8.20
N ALA A 413 10.61 34.72 -8.92
CA ALA A 413 10.79 34.70 -10.37
C ALA A 413 9.61 35.37 -11.11
N ALA A 414 8.39 35.20 -10.60
CA ALA A 414 7.18 35.84 -11.13
C ALA A 414 6.99 37.30 -10.66
N GLY A 415 7.89 37.86 -9.84
CA GLY A 415 7.75 39.19 -9.25
C GLY A 415 6.58 39.32 -8.28
N LYS A 416 6.12 38.20 -7.70
CA LYS A 416 5.04 38.13 -6.70
C LYS A 416 5.62 38.18 -5.29
N THR A 417 4.80 38.62 -4.33
CA THR A 417 5.14 38.54 -2.91
C THR A 417 5.21 37.09 -2.46
N ILE A 418 6.28 36.73 -1.75
CA ILE A 418 6.42 35.43 -1.09
C ILE A 418 5.48 35.43 0.12
N ALA A 419 4.55 34.47 0.17
CA ALA A 419 3.51 34.42 1.20
C ALA A 419 4.09 34.22 2.61
N GLU A 420 5.06 33.31 2.74
CA GLU A 420 5.77 33.00 3.97
C GLU A 420 7.29 33.15 3.74
N PRO A 421 7.85 34.37 3.92
CA PRO A 421 9.27 34.63 3.67
C PRO A 421 10.19 34.03 4.74
N GLN A 422 9.63 33.57 5.87
CA GLN A 422 10.37 32.92 6.94
C GLN A 422 9.63 31.69 7.46
N THR A 423 10.31 30.55 7.48
CA THR A 423 9.83 29.30 8.07
C THR A 423 10.86 28.72 9.05
N GLU A 424 10.45 27.82 9.93
CA GLU A 424 11.36 27.12 10.84
C GLU A 424 12.07 25.97 10.12
N ALA A 425 13.39 26.03 10.03
CA ALA A 425 14.20 24.93 9.50
C ALA A 425 14.20 23.73 10.46
N ILE A 426 14.06 22.51 9.93
CA ILE A 426 14.07 21.27 10.71
C ILE A 426 15.34 20.49 10.32
N GLY A 427 16.22 20.25 11.28
CA GLY A 427 17.57 19.75 10.99
C GLY A 427 18.49 19.72 12.20
N CYS A 428 19.72 19.24 12.01
CA CYS A 428 20.76 19.31 13.02
C CYS A 428 21.16 20.77 13.30
N LEU A 429 21.49 21.09 14.56
CA LEU A 429 22.02 22.40 14.90
C LEU A 429 23.39 22.60 14.27
N LEU A 430 23.64 23.80 13.74
CA LEU A 430 24.95 24.20 13.28
C LEU A 430 25.72 24.82 14.46
N ASP A 431 26.59 24.05 15.12
CA ASP A 431 27.43 24.57 16.21
C ASP A 431 28.80 25.02 15.66
N ASN A 432 29.11 26.31 15.81
CA ASN A 432 30.35 26.93 15.34
C ASN A 432 31.44 27.02 16.43
N ARG A 433 31.33 26.25 17.53
CA ARG A 433 32.26 26.34 18.66
C ARG A 433 33.37 25.30 18.61
N LEU A 434 34.44 25.61 17.89
CA LEU A 434 35.78 25.13 18.24
C LEU A 434 36.47 26.22 19.06
N ASN A 435 36.18 26.27 20.37
CA ASN A 435 37.02 26.83 21.45
C ASN A 435 36.16 27.12 22.70
N ALA A 436 36.37 26.39 23.79
CA ALA A 436 35.96 26.84 25.12
C ALA A 436 36.92 26.38 26.22
N SER A 437 37.31 27.31 27.08
CA SER A 437 38.20 27.14 28.22
C SER A 437 37.43 27.10 29.54
N THR A 438 37.75 26.07 30.32
CA THR A 438 37.69 25.86 31.78
C THR A 438 36.64 26.56 32.66
N SER A 439 35.57 25.81 32.94
CA SER A 439 34.98 25.67 34.27
C SER A 439 34.61 24.19 34.50
N GLN A 440 35.42 23.47 35.29
CA GLN A 440 35.44 22.01 35.41
C GLN A 440 34.38 21.47 36.39
N LYS A 441 33.19 21.12 35.90
CA LYS A 441 32.28 20.21 36.65
C LYS A 441 31.92 18.94 35.90
N VAL A 442 31.62 19.04 34.61
CA VAL A 442 31.34 17.90 33.73
C VAL A 442 32.32 17.94 32.56
N THR A 443 32.91 16.80 32.22
CA THR A 443 33.94 16.68 31.17
C THR A 443 33.68 15.44 30.33
N PHE A 444 34.15 15.43 29.09
CA PHE A 444 33.95 14.29 28.20
C PHE A 444 34.55 13.01 28.77
N THR A 445 35.85 13.00 29.06
CA THR A 445 36.59 11.81 29.47
C THR A 445 35.97 11.17 30.71
N ARG A 446 35.73 11.96 31.76
CA ARG A 446 35.23 11.44 33.04
C ARG A 446 33.72 11.18 33.08
N HIS A 447 32.91 11.97 32.38
CA HIS A 447 31.46 11.98 32.61
C HIS A 447 30.65 11.61 31.37
N ILE A 448 30.99 12.10 30.18
CA ILE A 448 30.16 11.90 28.98
C ILE A 448 30.53 10.63 28.22
N ALA A 449 31.82 10.34 28.05
CA ALA A 449 32.29 9.12 27.38
C ALA A 449 31.68 7.84 28.01
N PRO A 450 31.62 7.67 29.34
CA PRO A 450 30.95 6.51 29.94
C PRO A 450 29.45 6.42 29.58
N ILE A 451 28.76 7.56 29.48
CA ILE A 451 27.33 7.61 29.12
C ILE A 451 27.16 7.19 27.67
N LEU A 452 27.95 7.77 26.75
CA LEU A 452 27.89 7.47 25.32
C LEU A 452 28.31 6.02 25.03
N TYR A 453 29.35 5.52 25.71
CA TYR A 453 29.85 4.15 25.51
C TYR A 453 28.85 3.09 25.95
N THR A 454 28.04 3.42 26.97
CA THR A 454 27.03 2.51 27.50
C THR A 454 25.73 2.54 26.68
N ASN A 455 25.35 3.70 26.12
CA ASN A 455 24.00 3.90 25.59
C ASN A 455 23.94 4.23 24.09
N CYS A 456 25.02 4.69 23.48
CA CYS A 456 25.00 5.30 22.15
C CYS A 456 25.95 4.61 21.15
N THR A 457 27.14 4.20 21.57
CA THR A 457 28.18 3.65 20.66
C THR A 457 27.84 2.27 20.11
N GLU A 458 26.83 1.60 20.64
CA GLU A 458 26.25 0.41 20.01
C GLU A 458 25.84 0.68 18.56
N CYS A 459 25.22 1.85 18.33
CA CYS A 459 24.83 2.32 17.01
C CYS A 459 25.82 3.36 16.43
N HIS A 460 26.41 4.21 17.28
CA HIS A 460 27.29 5.32 16.89
C HIS A 460 28.77 4.93 16.90
N ARG A 461 29.12 3.96 16.05
CA ARG A 461 30.49 3.55 15.78
C ARG A 461 30.67 3.23 14.30
N PRO A 462 31.91 3.27 13.77
CA PRO A 462 32.16 2.98 12.37
C PRO A 462 31.59 1.61 11.94
N GLY A 463 30.87 1.60 10.81
CA GLY A 463 30.27 0.38 10.23
C GLY A 463 28.88 0.00 10.75
N GLU A 464 28.34 0.72 11.74
CA GLU A 464 26.98 0.49 12.26
C GLU A 464 25.95 1.49 11.67
N VAL A 465 24.69 1.35 12.07
CA VAL A 465 23.53 2.08 11.49
C VAL A 465 23.66 3.62 11.52
N ALA A 466 24.35 4.19 12.52
CA ALA A 466 24.32 5.63 12.70
C ALA A 466 25.26 6.34 11.70
N PRO A 467 24.87 7.51 11.17
CA PRO A 467 25.64 8.21 10.14
C PRO A 467 26.96 8.80 10.64
N PHE A 468 27.24 8.75 11.94
CA PHE A 468 28.48 9.25 12.54
C PHE A 468 28.85 8.49 13.82
N SER A 469 30.14 8.53 14.15
CA SER A 469 30.74 7.99 15.38
C SER A 469 30.51 8.90 16.59
N LEU A 470 30.43 8.32 17.78
CA LEU A 470 30.48 9.03 19.08
C LEU A 470 31.58 8.46 20.00
N ILE A 471 32.57 7.77 19.42
CA ILE A 471 33.66 7.14 20.17
C ILE A 471 34.68 8.17 20.66
N SER A 472 35.05 9.13 19.81
CA SER A 472 36.08 10.12 20.10
C SER A 472 35.51 11.38 20.76
N TYR A 473 36.39 12.15 21.41
CA TYR A 473 36.02 13.46 21.96
C TYR A 473 35.61 14.42 20.86
N GLU A 474 36.38 14.47 19.77
CA GLU A 474 36.18 15.38 18.65
C GLU A 474 34.82 15.15 18.00
N ASP A 475 34.45 13.88 17.83
CA ASP A 475 33.13 13.48 17.34
C ASP A 475 32.01 13.95 18.27
N ALA A 476 32.11 13.69 19.57
CA ALA A 476 31.05 14.06 20.49
C ALA A 476 30.95 15.60 20.65
N ALA A 477 32.09 16.28 20.76
CA ALA A 477 32.16 17.71 21.07
C ALA A 477 31.56 18.57 19.95
N LYS A 478 31.81 18.24 18.68
CA LYS A 478 31.23 18.98 17.55
C LYS A 478 29.71 18.85 17.43
N ARG A 479 29.09 18.00 18.26
CA ARG A 479 27.64 17.73 18.28
C ARG A 479 27.03 17.93 19.67
N ALA A 480 27.73 18.58 20.59
CA ALA A 480 27.33 18.62 22.00
C ALA A 480 25.93 19.22 22.21
N ASP A 481 25.63 20.35 21.56
CA ASP A 481 24.31 21.00 21.66
C ASP A 481 23.19 20.12 21.08
N TRP A 482 23.46 19.45 19.96
CA TRP A 482 22.49 18.51 19.37
C TRP A 482 22.30 17.27 20.23
N LEU A 483 23.37 16.70 20.80
CA LEU A 483 23.28 15.60 21.76
C LEU A 483 22.44 15.99 22.97
N ALA A 484 22.59 17.21 23.50
CA ALA A 484 21.75 17.72 24.57
C ALA A 484 20.27 17.80 24.15
N GLU A 485 19.97 18.37 22.97
CA GLU A 485 18.60 18.49 22.43
C GLU A 485 17.93 17.10 22.30
N VAL A 486 18.57 16.16 21.61
CA VAL A 486 17.97 14.84 21.30
C VAL A 486 17.88 13.92 22.51
N THR A 487 18.82 14.02 23.45
CA THR A 487 18.78 13.21 24.68
C THR A 487 17.78 13.77 25.69
N GLU A 488 17.63 15.09 25.78
CA GLU A 488 16.62 15.73 26.61
C GLU A 488 15.21 15.34 26.11
N ALA A 489 14.98 15.47 24.80
CA ALA A 489 13.74 15.07 24.14
C ALA A 489 13.46 13.55 24.22
N GLY A 490 14.45 12.73 24.59
CA GLY A 490 14.31 11.27 24.68
C GLY A 490 14.30 10.55 23.34
N LEU A 491 14.76 11.22 22.27
CA LEU A 491 14.95 10.62 20.95
C LEU A 491 16.17 9.69 20.92
N MET A 492 17.16 9.97 21.77
CA MET A 492 18.34 9.12 21.93
C MET A 492 18.64 8.81 23.41
N PRO A 493 18.97 7.55 23.74
CA PRO A 493 18.75 6.35 22.93
C PRO A 493 17.24 6.08 22.72
N PRO A 494 16.84 5.45 21.59
CA PRO A 494 15.44 5.24 21.24
C PRO A 494 14.83 4.06 22.03
N TRP A 495 14.47 4.32 23.29
CA TRP A 495 13.85 3.34 24.19
C TRP A 495 12.54 3.86 24.77
N HIS A 496 11.43 3.20 24.40
CA HIS A 496 10.08 3.72 24.65
C HIS A 496 9.32 3.01 25.78
N ALA A 497 9.74 1.80 26.22
CA ALA A 497 9.05 1.03 27.27
C ALA A 497 9.34 1.55 28.69
N GLU A 498 8.32 2.12 29.34
CA GLU A 498 8.36 2.91 30.58
C GLU A 498 9.09 2.24 31.76
N THR A 499 9.86 3.05 32.50
CA THR A 499 10.57 2.61 33.70
C THR A 499 9.61 2.11 34.77
N GLY A 500 9.92 0.94 35.35
CA GLY A 500 9.12 0.36 36.44
C GLY A 500 7.84 -0.33 35.98
N PHE A 501 7.63 -0.47 34.66
CA PHE A 501 6.49 -1.16 34.08
C PHE A 501 6.97 -2.31 33.18
N GLY A 502 7.32 -3.42 33.82
CA GLY A 502 8.15 -4.48 33.24
C GLY A 502 9.62 -4.28 33.58
N HIS A 503 10.42 -5.33 33.40
CA HIS A 503 11.88 -5.31 33.61
C HIS A 503 12.55 -6.00 32.44
N PHE A 504 13.39 -5.27 31.71
CA PHE A 504 13.93 -5.71 30.43
C PHE A 504 15.46 -5.87 30.48
N ARG A 505 16.00 -6.66 29.56
CA ARG A 505 17.45 -6.74 29.33
C ARG A 505 17.90 -5.55 28.50
N ALA A 506 19.12 -5.10 28.73
CA ALA A 506 19.76 -4.04 27.97
C ALA A 506 18.88 -2.77 27.85
N GLU A 507 18.28 -2.33 28.96
CA GLU A 507 17.52 -1.08 29.02
C GLU A 507 18.44 0.11 28.67
N ARG A 508 18.35 0.58 27.42
CA ARG A 508 19.10 1.72 26.91
C ARG A 508 18.35 2.99 27.26
N ARG A 509 18.54 3.52 28.47
CA ARG A 509 17.88 4.75 28.94
C ARG A 509 18.87 5.66 29.64
N LEU A 510 18.72 6.96 29.42
CA LEU A 510 19.42 7.98 30.19
C LEU A 510 18.59 8.34 31.42
N SER A 511 19.21 8.27 32.59
CA SER A 511 18.63 8.83 33.81
C SER A 511 18.51 10.35 33.71
N PRO A 512 17.61 11.00 34.47
CA PRO A 512 17.53 12.46 34.50
C PRO A 512 18.86 13.14 34.81
N ALA A 513 19.69 12.53 35.67
CA ALA A 513 21.02 13.02 35.98
C ALA A 513 21.97 12.93 34.77
N GLN A 514 21.95 11.83 34.02
CA GLN A 514 22.79 11.66 32.82
C GLN A 514 22.37 12.64 31.71
N LYS A 515 21.06 12.85 31.49
CA LYS A 515 20.56 13.88 30.57
C LYS A 515 21.07 15.26 30.97
N GLN A 516 20.91 15.62 32.24
CA GLN A 516 21.42 16.90 32.77
C GLN A 516 22.94 17.03 32.61
N GLN A 517 23.72 15.96 32.79
CA GLN A 517 25.17 15.99 32.58
C GLN A 517 25.53 16.30 31.12
N ILE A 518 24.82 15.72 30.15
CA ILE A 518 25.03 16.01 28.72
C ILE A 518 24.70 17.49 28.44
N CYS A 519 23.55 17.97 28.95
CA CYS A 519 23.14 19.37 28.84
C CYS A 519 24.16 20.34 29.46
N ASP A 520 24.63 20.05 30.68
CA ASP A 520 25.61 20.87 31.39
C ASP A 520 26.96 20.89 30.66
N TRP A 521 27.38 19.75 30.11
CA TRP A 521 28.61 19.63 29.32
C TRP A 521 28.52 20.43 28.03
N ALA A 522 27.42 20.32 27.27
CA ALA A 522 27.18 21.10 26.06
C ALA A 522 27.16 22.60 26.36
N ALA A 523 26.39 23.02 27.37
CA ALA A 523 26.31 24.42 27.80
C ALA A 523 27.65 25.01 28.27
N ALA A 524 28.55 24.18 28.79
CA ALA A 524 29.91 24.56 29.19
C ALA A 524 30.91 24.63 28.03
N GLY A 525 30.47 24.42 26.79
CA GLY A 525 31.33 24.38 25.61
C GLY A 525 32.09 23.07 25.45
N ALA A 526 31.49 21.96 25.90
CA ALA A 526 31.95 20.60 25.69
C ALA A 526 33.41 20.30 26.14
N PRO A 527 33.84 20.63 27.38
CA PRO A 527 35.22 20.42 27.80
C PRO A 527 35.65 18.94 27.77
N GLN A 528 36.82 18.64 27.19
CA GLN A 528 37.36 17.27 27.09
C GLN A 528 37.63 16.63 28.47
N GLY A 529 38.34 17.32 29.35
CA GLY A 529 38.85 16.75 30.61
C GLY A 529 40.24 16.14 30.48
N ASP A 530 40.70 15.48 31.54
CA ASP A 530 41.99 14.78 31.56
C ASP A 530 41.89 13.48 30.77
N GLU A 531 42.83 13.22 29.87
CA GLU A 531 42.91 11.99 29.07
C GLU A 531 43.12 10.75 29.95
N ALA A 532 43.75 10.91 31.12
CA ALA A 532 43.91 9.82 32.09
C ALA A 532 42.58 9.33 32.69
N ASP A 533 41.52 10.14 32.64
CA ASP A 533 40.17 9.78 33.08
C ASP A 533 39.34 9.07 32.00
N MET A 534 39.89 8.87 30.80
CA MET A 534 39.16 8.27 29.67
C MET A 534 38.78 6.81 29.97
N PRO A 535 37.49 6.43 29.87
CA PRO A 535 37.07 5.05 30.09
C PRO A 535 37.60 4.15 28.97
N VAL A 536 37.76 2.87 29.30
CA VAL A 536 38.06 1.85 28.31
C VAL A 536 36.86 1.71 27.37
N LEU A 537 37.12 1.82 26.06
CA LEU A 537 36.11 1.58 25.04
C LEU A 537 35.61 0.13 25.15
N PRO A 538 34.28 -0.13 25.12
CA PRO A 538 33.76 -1.49 25.10
C PRO A 538 34.32 -2.29 23.92
N GLU A 539 34.59 -3.57 24.15
CA GLU A 539 34.92 -4.49 23.06
C GLU A 539 33.64 -4.84 22.29
N TYR A 540 33.67 -4.64 20.98
CA TYR A 540 32.57 -5.03 20.10
C TYR A 540 32.97 -6.27 19.30
N PRO A 541 32.20 -7.37 19.37
CA PRO A 541 32.45 -8.56 18.57
C PRO A 541 32.43 -8.21 17.07
N THR A 542 33.42 -8.70 16.32
CA THR A 542 33.40 -8.67 14.85
C THR A 542 32.75 -9.95 14.33
N GLY A 543 31.78 -9.84 13.44
CA GLY A 543 31.01 -11.01 12.95
C GLY A 543 29.83 -11.33 13.86
N TRP A 544 29.62 -12.61 14.15
CA TRP A 544 28.51 -13.11 14.97
C TRP A 544 28.74 -12.85 16.47
N ARG A 545 27.79 -12.16 17.11
CA ARG A 545 27.93 -11.72 18.51
C ARG A 545 27.87 -12.87 19.50
N LEU A 546 27.16 -13.94 19.16
CA LEU A 546 27.04 -15.15 20.00
C LEU A 546 28.16 -16.18 19.72
N GLY A 547 29.14 -15.84 18.88
CA GLY A 547 30.12 -16.76 18.31
C GLY A 547 29.62 -17.36 16.99
N GLU A 548 30.40 -18.24 16.36
CA GLU A 548 30.02 -18.82 15.07
C GLU A 548 28.73 -19.65 15.18
N PRO A 549 27.71 -19.39 14.34
CA PRO A 549 26.50 -20.20 14.28
C PRO A 549 26.76 -21.61 13.76
N ASP A 550 25.87 -22.54 14.11
CA ASP A 550 25.92 -23.90 13.59
C ASP A 550 25.39 -23.96 12.13
N LEU A 551 24.44 -23.08 11.78
CA LEU A 551 23.91 -22.90 10.43
C LEU A 551 23.90 -21.41 10.06
N VAL A 552 24.26 -21.09 8.82
CA VAL A 552 24.24 -19.71 8.29
C VAL A 552 23.53 -19.70 6.94
N TYR A 553 22.50 -18.86 6.86
CA TYR A 553 21.70 -18.63 5.67
C TYR A 553 21.86 -17.18 5.22
N GLU A 554 21.87 -16.95 3.91
CA GLU A 554 21.97 -15.64 3.30
C GLU A 554 20.81 -15.47 2.32
N ALA A 555 20.31 -14.25 2.18
CA ALA A 555 19.33 -13.93 1.15
C ALA A 555 19.86 -14.37 -0.23
N SER A 556 19.02 -15.10 -0.97
CA SER A 556 19.35 -15.65 -2.28
C SER A 556 19.69 -14.55 -3.29
N HIS A 557 19.11 -13.35 -3.11
CA HIS A 557 19.30 -12.19 -3.98
C HIS A 557 19.47 -10.92 -3.15
N SER A 558 20.01 -9.88 -3.78
CA SER A 558 20.04 -8.53 -3.18
C SER A 558 18.74 -7.80 -3.49
N VAL A 559 18.21 -7.05 -2.51
CA VAL A 559 17.12 -6.10 -2.75
C VAL A 559 17.67 -4.70 -2.92
N THR A 560 17.14 -4.01 -3.92
CA THR A 560 17.43 -2.60 -4.16
C THR A 560 16.43 -1.73 -3.41
N VAL A 561 16.96 -0.79 -2.62
CA VAL A 561 16.19 0.24 -1.93
C VAL A 561 16.40 1.56 -2.67
N PRO A 562 15.33 2.20 -3.18
CA PRO A 562 15.44 3.46 -3.89
C PRO A 562 15.90 4.58 -2.96
N ALA A 563 16.45 5.65 -3.55
CA ALA A 563 16.94 6.82 -2.83
C ALA A 563 15.86 7.55 -2.02
N GLU A 564 14.62 7.52 -2.50
CA GLU A 564 13.45 8.15 -1.90
C GLU A 564 12.20 7.27 -2.06
N GLY A 565 11.12 7.67 -1.41
CA GLY A 565 9.84 6.95 -1.43
C GLY A 565 9.39 6.54 -0.03
N PRO A 566 8.30 5.77 0.06
CA PRO A 566 7.88 5.14 1.31
C PRO A 566 8.87 4.04 1.71
N ASP A 567 8.81 3.65 2.98
CA ASP A 567 9.51 2.49 3.48
C ASP A 567 8.94 1.22 2.81
N GLN A 568 9.79 0.21 2.60
CA GLN A 568 9.41 -1.04 1.93
C GLN A 568 9.48 -2.21 2.89
N PHE A 569 8.50 -3.12 2.83
CA PHE A 569 8.54 -4.38 3.56
C PHE A 569 8.72 -5.51 2.57
N HIS A 570 9.94 -6.05 2.51
CA HIS A 570 10.33 -7.08 1.55
C HIS A 570 10.57 -8.41 2.28
N HIS A 571 10.08 -9.50 1.73
CA HIS A 571 10.21 -10.84 2.28
C HIS A 571 11.11 -11.70 1.42
N PHE A 572 12.16 -12.26 2.00
CA PHE A 572 12.94 -13.33 1.39
C PHE A 572 12.52 -14.68 1.94
N VAL A 573 12.42 -15.68 1.06
CA VAL A 573 12.18 -17.07 1.45
C VAL A 573 13.47 -17.87 1.24
N ILE A 574 13.93 -18.54 2.29
CA ILE A 574 15.15 -19.35 2.28
C ILE A 574 14.78 -20.80 2.64
N PRO A 575 14.76 -21.71 1.64
CA PRO A 575 14.53 -23.13 1.89
C PRO A 575 15.59 -23.77 2.77
N LEU A 576 15.16 -24.45 3.85
CA LEU A 576 16.04 -25.22 4.75
C LEU A 576 16.19 -26.67 4.27
N GLU A 577 16.69 -26.86 3.05
CA GLU A 577 16.80 -28.20 2.43
C GLU A 577 17.84 -29.10 3.11
N ASP A 578 18.83 -28.49 3.75
CA ASP A 578 19.96 -29.15 4.41
C ASP A 578 19.74 -29.43 5.91
N VAL A 579 18.58 -29.05 6.44
CA VAL A 579 18.23 -29.18 7.86
C VAL A 579 17.37 -30.41 8.08
N GLU A 580 17.90 -31.37 8.84
CA GLU A 580 17.07 -32.39 9.52
C GLU A 580 16.35 -31.75 10.72
N ASP A 581 15.35 -32.41 11.30
CA ASP A 581 14.64 -31.90 12.48
C ASP A 581 15.61 -31.42 13.58
N ALA A 582 15.64 -30.11 13.81
CA ALA A 582 16.60 -29.45 14.67
C ALA A 582 15.92 -28.54 15.70
N ILE A 583 16.67 -28.13 16.72
CA ILE A 583 16.20 -27.25 17.78
C ILE A 583 17.14 -26.04 17.87
N ALA A 584 16.64 -24.85 17.57
CA ALA A 584 17.35 -23.59 17.77
C ALA A 584 17.28 -23.13 19.23
N VAL A 585 18.39 -22.60 19.74
CA VAL A 585 18.49 -21.96 21.07
C VAL A 585 18.79 -20.46 20.99
N ALA A 586 19.26 -19.99 19.83
CA ALA A 586 19.37 -18.59 19.49
C ALA A 586 19.35 -18.41 17.96
N VAL A 587 18.81 -17.28 17.51
CA VAL A 587 18.86 -16.87 16.10
C VAL A 587 19.33 -15.42 16.04
N GLU A 588 20.41 -15.20 15.31
CA GLU A 588 21.02 -13.90 15.08
C GLU A 588 20.74 -13.47 13.63
N PHE A 589 20.31 -12.22 13.46
CA PHE A 589 20.17 -11.60 12.14
C PHE A 589 21.28 -10.58 11.95
N GLN A 590 21.90 -10.59 10.77
CA GLN A 590 22.90 -9.61 10.37
C GLN A 590 22.42 -8.89 9.12
N PRO A 591 22.17 -7.56 9.19
CA PRO A 591 21.82 -6.79 8.02
C PRO A 591 22.98 -6.79 7.02
N GLY A 592 22.70 -6.96 5.73
CA GLY A 592 23.69 -6.78 4.68
C GLY A 592 24.08 -5.31 4.53
N ASN A 593 23.11 -4.42 4.75
CA ASN A 593 23.27 -2.98 4.75
C ASN A 593 22.58 -2.35 5.97
N PRO A 594 23.31 -2.11 7.07
CA PRO A 594 22.74 -1.57 8.30
C PRO A 594 22.22 -0.13 8.15
N ARG A 595 22.49 0.57 7.03
CA ARG A 595 21.94 1.90 6.75
C ARG A 595 20.50 1.84 6.23
N ALA A 596 20.18 0.81 5.45
CA ALA A 596 18.89 0.66 4.80
C ALA A 596 17.93 -0.24 5.61
N VAL A 597 18.44 -1.29 6.27
CA VAL A 597 17.62 -2.19 7.10
C VAL A 597 17.25 -1.51 8.41
N HIS A 598 15.98 -1.14 8.53
CA HIS A 598 15.44 -0.49 9.70
C HIS A 598 15.00 -1.48 10.79
N HIS A 599 14.40 -2.61 10.40
CA HIS A 599 14.26 -3.80 11.24
C HIS A 599 14.09 -5.06 10.39
N ALA A 600 14.25 -6.23 11.01
CA ALA A 600 13.99 -7.51 10.38
C ALA A 600 13.22 -8.44 11.31
N ILE A 601 12.34 -9.25 10.73
CA ILE A 601 11.63 -10.32 11.43
C ILE A 601 11.92 -11.62 10.70
N VAL A 602 12.38 -12.62 11.45
CA VAL A 602 12.68 -13.96 10.92
C VAL A 602 11.61 -14.91 11.43
N PHE A 603 10.96 -15.60 10.50
CA PHE A 603 9.94 -16.59 10.76
C PHE A 603 10.35 -17.96 10.22
N VAL A 604 9.68 -19.00 10.72
CA VAL A 604 9.65 -20.31 10.05
C VAL A 604 8.29 -20.45 9.36
N ASP A 605 8.29 -20.98 8.14
CA ASP A 605 7.11 -21.47 7.44
C ASP A 605 7.25 -22.98 7.19
N ASP A 606 6.42 -23.79 7.84
CA ASP A 606 6.33 -25.23 7.64
C ASP A 606 5.18 -25.64 6.72
N SER A 607 4.44 -24.67 6.17
CA SER A 607 3.31 -24.87 5.26
C SER A 607 3.68 -24.75 3.78
N GLY A 608 4.82 -24.11 3.47
CA GLY A 608 5.29 -23.81 2.12
C GLY A 608 4.49 -22.72 1.40
N LEU A 609 3.67 -21.96 2.12
CA LEU A 609 2.90 -20.84 1.56
C LEU A 609 3.80 -19.66 1.19
N ALA A 610 4.84 -19.40 1.98
CA ALA A 610 5.81 -18.36 1.69
C ALA A 610 6.49 -18.61 0.35
N ARG A 611 6.94 -19.85 0.14
CA ARG A 611 7.56 -20.28 -1.11
C ARG A 611 6.63 -20.13 -2.30
N LYS A 612 5.35 -20.46 -2.16
CA LYS A 612 4.36 -20.24 -3.23
C LYS A 612 4.13 -18.76 -3.53
N HIS A 613 4.18 -17.89 -2.53
CA HIS A 613 4.07 -16.44 -2.73
C HIS A 613 5.28 -15.88 -3.48
N ASP A 614 6.48 -16.35 -3.11
CA ASP A 614 7.74 -16.02 -3.78
C ASP A 614 7.76 -16.57 -5.23
N GLU A 615 7.36 -17.82 -5.45
CA GLU A 615 7.24 -18.40 -6.80
C GLU A 615 6.21 -17.69 -7.70
N ALA A 616 5.27 -16.95 -7.11
CA ALA A 616 4.27 -16.18 -7.84
C ALA A 616 4.75 -14.77 -8.22
N THR A 617 5.87 -14.30 -7.69
CA THR A 617 6.46 -13.01 -8.05
C THR A 617 7.48 -13.16 -9.20
N PRO A 618 7.64 -12.15 -10.07
CA PRO A 618 8.61 -12.19 -11.16
C PRO A 618 10.06 -12.16 -10.65
N GLU A 619 10.26 -11.46 -9.54
CA GLU A 619 11.54 -11.32 -8.85
C GLU A 619 11.52 -12.15 -7.57
N PRO A 620 12.68 -12.63 -7.10
CA PRO A 620 12.79 -13.35 -5.83
C PRO A 620 12.36 -12.50 -4.63
N GLY A 621 11.60 -13.11 -3.75
CA GLY A 621 10.93 -12.47 -2.63
C GLY A 621 9.66 -11.72 -3.03
N PHE A 622 8.88 -11.30 -2.02
CA PHE A 622 7.63 -10.57 -2.24
C PHE A 622 7.49 -9.38 -1.28
N THR A 623 6.74 -8.36 -1.68
CA THR A 623 6.52 -7.15 -0.89
C THR A 623 5.15 -7.09 -0.23
N THR A 624 5.07 -6.35 0.87
CA THR A 624 3.85 -6.08 1.65
C THR A 624 3.86 -4.64 2.16
N ASP A 625 2.74 -4.16 2.72
CA ASP A 625 2.68 -2.81 3.29
C ASP A 625 3.19 -2.71 4.73
N THR A 626 2.70 -3.52 5.68
CA THR A 626 3.26 -3.57 7.06
C THR A 626 3.17 -4.94 7.74
N GLY A 627 2.37 -5.87 7.20
CA GLY A 627 2.13 -7.19 7.77
C GLY A 627 2.83 -8.34 7.03
N SER A 628 2.80 -9.55 7.61
CA SER A 628 3.21 -10.77 6.91
C SER A 628 1.97 -11.46 6.36
N VAL A 629 1.92 -11.69 5.04
CA VAL A 629 0.78 -12.35 4.34
C VAL A 629 0.71 -13.86 4.61
N ILE A 630 1.63 -14.40 5.43
CA ILE A 630 1.81 -15.83 5.64
C ILE A 630 1.37 -16.19 7.07
N PRO A 631 0.64 -17.31 7.26
CA PRO A 631 0.41 -17.86 8.59
C PRO A 631 1.74 -18.10 9.31
N LEU A 632 2.01 -17.35 10.36
CA LEU A 632 3.30 -17.41 11.08
C LEU A 632 3.48 -18.79 11.74
N ALA A 633 4.27 -19.72 11.19
CA ALA A 633 4.64 -20.94 11.94
C ALA A 633 5.73 -20.69 13.00
N GLY A 634 6.04 -19.41 13.25
CA GLY A 634 6.67 -18.89 14.45
C GLY A 634 7.63 -17.76 14.19
N VAL A 635 7.70 -16.77 15.08
CA VAL A 635 8.75 -15.74 15.08
C VAL A 635 9.98 -16.33 15.76
N MET A 636 11.09 -16.46 15.01
CA MET A 636 12.37 -16.92 15.56
C MET A 636 13.12 -15.79 16.26
N THR A 637 13.23 -14.65 15.57
CA THR A 637 13.91 -13.48 16.10
C THR A 637 13.36 -12.21 15.46
N ILE A 638 13.46 -11.11 16.20
CA ILE A 638 13.19 -9.76 15.73
C ILE A 638 14.46 -8.97 15.95
N TRP A 639 14.95 -8.34 14.90
CA TRP A 639 16.15 -7.53 14.93
C TRP A 639 15.81 -6.07 14.66
N ALA A 640 16.37 -5.19 15.47
CA ALA A 640 16.37 -3.75 15.23
C ALA A 640 17.74 -3.19 15.66
N PRO A 641 18.15 -2.02 15.15
CA PRO A 641 19.46 -1.47 15.43
C PRO A 641 19.78 -1.32 16.93
N GLY A 642 20.93 -1.88 17.31
CA GLY A 642 21.44 -1.93 18.68
C GLY A 642 20.70 -2.84 19.65
N VAL A 643 19.82 -3.73 19.16
CA VAL A 643 19.29 -4.85 19.94
C VAL A 643 20.32 -5.98 19.98
N SER A 644 20.58 -6.52 21.17
CA SER A 644 21.43 -7.72 21.31
C SER A 644 20.67 -8.98 20.88
N PRO A 645 21.32 -9.95 20.20
CA PRO A 645 20.66 -11.19 19.78
C PRO A 645 20.02 -11.93 20.96
N PRO A 646 18.74 -12.33 20.87
CA PRO A 646 18.07 -13.02 21.96
C PRO A 646 18.59 -14.46 22.09
N VAL A 647 19.00 -14.83 23.31
CA VAL A 647 19.32 -16.22 23.68
C VAL A 647 18.18 -16.78 24.50
N LEU A 648 17.63 -17.93 24.09
CA LEU A 648 16.55 -18.58 24.81
C LEU A 648 17.03 -19.05 26.20
N PRO A 649 16.16 -19.05 27.23
CA PRO A 649 16.51 -19.55 28.54
C PRO A 649 17.02 -21.00 28.49
N LYS A 650 17.89 -21.37 29.42
CA LYS A 650 18.39 -22.75 29.53
C LYS A 650 17.23 -23.76 29.56
N GLY A 651 17.32 -24.82 28.75
CA GLY A 651 16.29 -25.86 28.65
C GLY A 651 15.08 -25.49 27.78
N VAL A 652 15.11 -24.31 27.13
CA VAL A 652 14.10 -23.89 26.15
C VAL A 652 14.70 -23.93 24.75
N GLY A 653 13.94 -24.42 23.77
CA GLY A 653 14.32 -24.37 22.37
C GLY A 653 13.15 -24.06 21.44
N GLN A 654 13.45 -23.69 20.22
CA GLN A 654 12.48 -23.49 19.14
C GLN A 654 12.70 -24.57 18.08
N ARG A 655 11.61 -25.17 17.59
CA ARG A 655 11.69 -26.24 16.59
C ARG A 655 12.01 -25.65 15.22
N LEU A 656 12.88 -26.35 14.50
CA LEU A 656 13.18 -26.17 13.08
C LEU A 656 12.86 -27.49 12.37
N PRO A 657 11.62 -27.64 11.85
CA PRO A 657 11.22 -28.85 11.16
C PRO A 657 12.00 -29.05 9.86
N LYS A 658 12.26 -30.31 9.50
CA LYS A 658 12.83 -30.66 8.20
C LYS A 658 11.94 -30.14 7.06
N GLY A 659 12.56 -29.49 6.07
CA GLY A 659 11.88 -29.03 4.85
C GLY A 659 11.06 -27.74 5.03
N ALA A 660 11.16 -27.07 6.18
CA ALA A 660 10.60 -25.75 6.38
C ALA A 660 11.37 -24.66 5.62
N ASP A 661 10.78 -23.49 5.51
CA ASP A 661 11.39 -22.27 4.96
C ASP A 661 11.68 -21.28 6.09
N LEU A 662 12.81 -20.56 6.01
CA LEU A 662 12.97 -19.30 6.74
C LEU A 662 12.37 -18.18 5.91
N VAL A 663 11.52 -17.38 6.54
CA VAL A 663 10.97 -16.16 5.92
C VAL A 663 11.56 -14.97 6.63
N VAL A 664 12.28 -14.12 5.90
CA VAL A 664 12.91 -12.92 6.44
C VAL A 664 12.18 -11.71 5.91
N GLN A 665 11.36 -11.08 6.74
CA GLN A 665 10.75 -9.79 6.44
C GLN A 665 11.73 -8.68 6.81
N LEU A 666 12.14 -7.87 5.85
CA LEU A 666 12.92 -6.66 6.04
C LEU A 666 12.03 -5.44 5.92
N HIS A 667 12.12 -4.53 6.89
CA HIS A 667 11.64 -3.17 6.76
C HIS A 667 12.82 -2.30 6.33
N LEU A 668 12.74 -1.77 5.11
CA LEU A 668 13.80 -1.05 4.42
C LEU A 668 13.44 0.44 4.30
N HIS A 669 14.34 1.32 4.72
CA HIS A 669 14.14 2.76 4.71
C HIS A 669 15.04 3.43 3.65
N PRO A 670 14.49 4.31 2.78
CA PRO A 670 15.28 5.10 1.85
C PRO A 670 16.31 5.99 2.56
N THR A 671 17.54 6.01 2.08
CA THR A 671 18.65 6.71 2.75
C THR A 671 19.02 8.05 2.11
N GLY A 672 18.36 8.44 1.03
CA GLY A 672 18.74 9.57 0.18
C GLY A 672 19.59 9.20 -1.03
N ARG A 673 19.97 7.92 -1.16
CA ARG A 673 20.63 7.33 -2.33
C ARG A 673 20.15 5.89 -2.52
N GLU A 674 20.33 5.36 -3.73
CA GLU A 674 20.06 3.94 -3.97
C GLU A 674 20.98 3.08 -3.12
N GLU A 675 20.39 2.12 -2.39
CA GLU A 675 21.10 1.18 -1.54
C GLU A 675 20.76 -0.25 -1.99
N THR A 676 21.61 -1.20 -1.64
CA THR A 676 21.30 -2.63 -1.78
C THR A 676 21.47 -3.33 -0.44
N ASP A 677 20.63 -4.33 -0.18
CA ASP A 677 20.75 -5.19 1.01
C ASP A 677 20.82 -6.66 0.59
N ARG A 678 21.68 -7.41 1.29
CA ARG A 678 21.75 -8.88 1.22
C ARG A 678 22.03 -9.43 2.61
N SER A 679 20.97 -9.50 3.41
CA SER A 679 21.04 -9.88 4.82
C SER A 679 21.26 -11.38 5.06
N ARG A 680 21.72 -11.71 6.27
CA ARG A 680 22.06 -13.08 6.71
C ARG A 680 21.39 -13.45 8.02
N VAL A 681 21.13 -14.74 8.20
CA VAL A 681 20.57 -15.35 9.42
C VAL A 681 21.52 -16.44 9.92
N GLY A 682 21.93 -16.35 11.17
CA GLY A 682 22.73 -17.35 11.88
C GLY A 682 21.87 -18.07 12.92
N ILE A 683 21.92 -19.40 12.93
CA ILE A 683 21.17 -20.25 13.86
C ILE A 683 22.14 -21.03 14.75
N HIS A 684 21.94 -20.94 16.06
CA HIS A 684 22.63 -21.74 17.06
C HIS A 684 21.74 -22.90 17.52
N LEU A 685 22.25 -24.12 17.41
CA LEU A 685 21.51 -25.34 17.71
C LEU A 685 21.73 -25.81 19.16
N ALA A 686 20.72 -26.48 19.70
CA ALA A 686 20.78 -27.08 21.02
C ALA A 686 21.83 -28.20 21.07
N LYS A 687 22.81 -28.09 21.97
CA LYS A 687 23.82 -29.13 22.23
C LYS A 687 23.40 -30.13 23.31
N GLU A 688 22.38 -29.76 24.09
CA GLU A 688 21.78 -30.56 25.15
C GLU A 688 20.27 -30.69 24.88
N PRO A 689 19.60 -31.77 25.35
CA PRO A 689 18.15 -31.88 25.25
C PRO A 689 17.42 -30.70 25.91
N VAL A 690 16.35 -30.21 25.26
CA VAL A 690 15.49 -29.14 25.79
C VAL A 690 14.24 -29.73 26.47
N GLU A 691 13.71 -29.03 27.47
CA GLU A 691 12.57 -29.47 28.29
C GLU A 691 11.27 -28.75 27.92
N ARG A 692 11.37 -27.52 27.40
CA ARG A 692 10.22 -26.67 27.03
C ARG A 692 10.47 -26.06 25.66
N TYR A 693 9.39 -25.65 25.01
CA TYR A 693 9.45 -25.12 23.64
C TYR A 693 8.86 -23.72 23.56
N VAL A 694 9.46 -22.88 22.72
CA VAL A 694 8.81 -21.66 22.24
C VAL A 694 7.53 -22.08 21.50
N SER A 695 6.44 -21.37 21.76
CA SER A 695 5.17 -21.56 21.08
C SER A 695 5.37 -21.44 19.57
N GLY A 696 4.79 -22.38 18.81
CA GLY A 696 4.88 -22.38 17.35
C GLY A 696 4.30 -21.11 16.73
N GLN A 697 3.27 -20.49 17.32
CA GLN A 697 2.87 -19.13 16.95
C GLN A 697 3.12 -18.16 18.10
N PRO A 698 3.58 -16.92 17.82
CA PRO A 698 3.62 -15.88 18.85
C PRO A 698 2.20 -15.64 19.39
N LEU A 699 2.12 -15.29 20.68
CA LEU A 699 0.84 -14.85 21.25
C LEU A 699 0.61 -13.41 20.79
N ILE A 700 -0.20 -13.24 19.75
CA ILE A 700 -0.60 -11.94 19.18
C ILE A 700 -2.01 -11.64 19.65
N PHE A 701 -2.20 -10.45 20.23
CA PHE A 701 -3.47 -10.10 20.84
C PHE A 701 -3.68 -8.58 20.90
N GLY A 702 -4.91 -8.12 20.64
CA GLY A 702 -5.31 -6.73 20.80
C GLY A 702 -6.74 -6.45 20.31
N PRO A 703 -7.14 -5.16 20.25
CA PRO A 703 -8.42 -4.74 19.68
C PRO A 703 -8.47 -5.01 18.18
N MET A 704 -9.47 -5.79 17.78
CA MET A 704 -9.74 -6.18 16.38
C MET A 704 -10.86 -5.34 15.77
N VAL A 705 -11.40 -4.36 16.51
CA VAL A 705 -12.39 -3.41 16.03
C VAL A 705 -11.84 -2.03 16.28
N ILE A 706 -11.43 -1.36 15.21
CA ILE A 706 -10.88 0.00 15.22
C ILE A 706 -11.70 0.83 14.23
N ASP A 707 -12.24 1.94 14.69
CA ASP A 707 -13.03 2.88 13.88
C ASP A 707 -12.80 4.31 14.34
N ILE A 708 -11.67 4.89 13.89
CA ILE A 708 -11.18 6.20 14.32
C ILE A 708 -11.81 7.29 13.44
N PRO A 709 -12.64 8.19 13.99
CA PRO A 709 -13.23 9.27 13.21
C PRO A 709 -12.18 10.28 12.68
N PRO A 710 -12.44 10.96 11.56
CA PRO A 710 -11.56 12.03 11.09
C PRO A 710 -11.55 13.20 12.09
N GLY A 711 -10.36 13.69 12.43
CA GLY A 711 -10.18 14.83 13.32
C GLY A 711 -10.15 14.49 14.81
N GLU A 712 -10.39 13.23 15.20
CA GLU A 712 -10.34 12.79 16.59
C GLU A 712 -8.89 12.73 17.09
N ASP A 713 -8.55 13.47 18.14
CA ASP A 713 -7.18 13.59 18.65
C ASP A 713 -6.88 12.63 19.82
N GLN A 714 -7.92 12.00 20.40
CA GLN A 714 -7.79 11.07 21.52
C GLN A 714 -8.78 9.89 21.41
N TYR A 715 -8.58 9.03 20.40
CA TYR A 715 -9.35 7.80 20.27
C TYR A 715 -8.69 6.66 21.05
N GLU A 716 -9.41 5.95 21.92
CA GLU A 716 -8.89 4.83 22.71
C GLU A 716 -9.58 3.50 22.36
N VAL A 717 -8.78 2.44 22.30
CA VAL A 717 -9.24 1.07 22.08
C VAL A 717 -8.68 0.14 23.16
N SER A 718 -9.42 -0.91 23.48
CA SER A 718 -9.00 -1.88 24.49
C SER A 718 -9.49 -3.28 24.19
N ALA A 719 -8.72 -4.29 24.60
CA ALA A 719 -9.11 -5.69 24.52
C ALA A 719 -8.57 -6.46 25.73
N GLU A 720 -9.25 -7.56 26.08
CA GLU A 720 -8.76 -8.52 27.07
C GLU A 720 -8.71 -9.96 26.53
N LEU A 721 -7.72 -10.75 26.96
CA LEU A 721 -7.59 -12.17 26.64
C LEU A 721 -7.35 -12.98 27.90
N LYS A 722 -8.21 -13.97 28.15
CA LYS A 722 -8.03 -14.92 29.26
C LYS A 722 -7.21 -16.14 28.81
N LEU A 723 -6.12 -16.44 29.52
CA LEU A 723 -5.21 -17.52 29.17
C LEU A 723 -5.80 -18.91 29.47
N PRO A 724 -5.83 -19.84 28.49
CA PRO A 724 -6.37 -21.19 28.68
C PRO A 724 -5.39 -22.16 29.35
N VAL A 725 -4.11 -21.79 29.42
CA VAL A 725 -2.98 -22.58 29.93
C VAL A 725 -1.96 -21.69 30.63
N ASP A 726 -1.03 -22.28 31.36
CA ASP A 726 0.13 -21.58 31.88
C ASP A 726 1.05 -21.17 30.73
N VAL A 727 1.52 -19.92 30.75
CA VAL A 727 2.43 -19.36 29.74
C VAL A 727 3.61 -18.70 30.44
N THR A 728 4.81 -18.83 29.85
CA THR A 728 5.98 -18.05 30.28
C THR A 728 6.36 -17.09 29.15
N LEU A 729 6.29 -15.79 29.39
CA LEU A 729 6.65 -14.76 28.42
C LEU A 729 8.14 -14.44 28.53
N THR A 730 8.86 -14.48 27.42
CA THR A 730 10.30 -14.15 27.34
C THR A 730 10.55 -12.78 26.72
N ALA A 731 9.64 -12.30 25.87
CA ALA A 731 9.70 -10.97 25.28
C ALA A 731 8.30 -10.45 24.93
N VAL A 732 8.19 -9.13 24.74
CA VAL A 732 6.99 -8.45 24.27
C VAL A 732 7.35 -7.40 23.22
N MET A 733 6.56 -7.30 22.16
CA MET A 733 6.63 -6.27 21.13
C MET A 733 5.27 -5.59 21.02
N PRO A 734 5.12 -4.35 21.49
CA PRO A 734 3.94 -3.55 21.22
C PRO A 734 3.94 -3.09 19.76
N HIS A 735 2.76 -2.98 19.13
CA HIS A 735 2.62 -2.64 17.71
C HIS A 735 1.36 -1.77 17.45
N MET A 736 1.54 -0.66 16.74
CA MET A 736 0.51 0.26 16.20
C MET A 736 1.05 0.97 14.94
N HIS A 737 0.20 1.63 14.16
CA HIS A 737 0.62 2.37 12.96
C HIS A 737 0.87 3.87 13.24
N LEU A 738 0.69 4.72 12.22
CA LEU A 738 1.14 6.11 12.18
C LEU A 738 0.38 7.04 13.16
N LEU A 739 -0.89 6.76 13.43
CA LEU A 739 -1.74 7.55 14.33
C LEU A 739 -1.56 7.16 15.79
N GLY A 740 -0.93 6.02 16.07
CA GLY A 740 -0.65 5.54 17.42
C GLY A 740 0.06 6.56 18.32
N ARG A 741 -0.40 6.68 19.57
CA ARG A 741 0.15 7.60 20.59
C ARG A 741 0.67 6.89 21.84
N ARG A 742 -0.10 5.94 22.38
CA ARG A 742 0.30 5.15 23.56
C ARG A 742 -0.21 3.73 23.45
N LEU A 743 0.52 2.79 24.05
CA LEU A 743 0.10 1.40 24.18
C LEU A 743 0.51 0.88 25.55
N LYS A 744 -0.43 0.33 26.32
CA LYS A 744 -0.20 -0.25 27.65
C LYS A 744 -0.70 -1.68 27.68
N VAL A 745 0.11 -2.58 28.23
CA VAL A 745 -0.19 -4.00 28.38
C VAL A 745 0.14 -4.49 29.78
N TRP A 746 -0.82 -5.09 30.47
CA TRP A 746 -0.62 -5.71 31.77
C TRP A 746 -1.43 -6.99 31.87
N ALA A 747 -1.21 -7.77 32.92
CA ALA A 747 -2.00 -8.96 33.19
C ALA A 747 -2.58 -8.93 34.60
N THR A 748 -3.77 -9.49 34.79
CA THR A 748 -4.39 -9.72 36.09
C THR A 748 -4.41 -11.21 36.36
N ASN A 749 -3.66 -11.67 37.36
CA ASN A 749 -3.58 -13.09 37.68
C ASN A 749 -4.86 -13.59 38.39
N PRO A 750 -5.05 -14.91 38.59
CA PRO A 750 -6.24 -15.46 39.24
C PRO A 750 -6.45 -14.99 40.69
N THR A 751 -5.43 -14.43 41.34
CA THR A 751 -5.53 -13.85 42.69
C THR A 751 -5.95 -12.37 42.68
N GLY A 752 -6.03 -11.75 41.50
CA GLY A 752 -6.37 -10.34 41.31
C GLY A 752 -5.15 -9.40 41.35
N GLU A 753 -3.93 -9.91 41.39
CA GLU A 753 -2.71 -9.11 41.34
C GLU A 753 -2.37 -8.72 39.90
N GLU A 754 -2.02 -7.45 39.70
CA GLU A 754 -1.58 -6.91 38.41
C GLU A 754 -0.09 -7.18 38.18
N VAL A 755 0.23 -7.73 37.02
CA VAL A 755 1.58 -7.99 36.53
C VAL A 755 1.85 -7.03 35.36
N PRO A 756 2.77 -6.06 35.52
CA PRO A 756 3.11 -5.14 34.44
C PRO A 756 3.89 -5.85 33.33
N LEU A 757 3.47 -5.68 32.07
CA LEU A 757 4.11 -6.33 30.91
C LEU A 757 4.88 -5.32 30.05
N VAL A 758 4.22 -4.27 29.52
CA VAL A 758 4.89 -3.16 28.82
C VAL A 758 4.01 -1.92 28.80
N TRP A 759 4.63 -0.73 28.84
CA TRP A 759 3.92 0.53 28.64
C TRP A 759 4.75 1.49 27.78
N VAL A 760 4.24 1.82 26.61
CA VAL A 760 4.80 2.83 25.71
C VAL A 760 3.92 4.08 25.80
N LYS A 761 4.42 5.14 26.42
CA LYS A 761 3.69 6.42 26.58
C LYS A 761 3.77 7.32 25.35
N ASN A 762 4.90 7.26 24.65
CA ASN A 762 5.20 8.04 23.47
C ASN A 762 5.49 7.05 22.34
N TRP A 763 4.45 6.66 21.62
CA TRP A 763 4.56 5.73 20.51
C TRP A 763 5.32 6.36 19.34
N ASP A 764 6.19 5.56 18.71
CA ASP A 764 6.87 5.91 17.48
C ASP A 764 6.81 4.74 16.52
N PHE A 765 6.11 4.93 15.40
CA PHE A 765 5.97 3.93 14.33
C PHE A 765 7.33 3.52 13.75
N TYR A 766 8.32 4.41 13.77
CA TYR A 766 9.67 4.12 13.31
C TYR A 766 10.55 3.52 14.43
N TRP A 767 10.03 3.19 15.62
CA TRP A 767 10.81 2.52 16.67
C TRP A 767 10.03 1.39 17.35
N GLN A 768 9.66 0.39 16.55
CA GLN A 768 8.95 -0.81 16.98
C GLN A 768 9.91 -1.87 17.53
N ASN A 769 10.39 -1.67 18.75
CA ASN A 769 11.35 -2.57 19.39
C ASN A 769 10.67 -3.80 20.04
N GLN A 770 11.36 -4.94 19.98
CA GLN A 770 11.10 -6.07 20.88
C GLN A 770 11.80 -5.84 22.24
N TYR A 771 11.05 -5.98 23.33
CA TYR A 771 11.56 -5.86 24.69
C TYR A 771 11.69 -7.25 25.33
N VAL A 772 12.93 -7.71 25.51
CA VAL A 772 13.24 -9.00 26.14
C VAL A 772 13.21 -8.85 27.66
N TYR A 773 12.42 -9.65 28.37
CA TYR A 773 12.35 -9.57 29.83
C TYR A 773 13.67 -9.99 30.47
N ARG A 774 14.10 -9.26 31.51
CA ARG A 774 15.26 -9.60 32.33
C ARG A 774 15.10 -11.00 32.93
N GLU A 775 13.93 -11.23 33.52
CA GLU A 775 13.47 -12.51 34.04
C GLU A 775 12.16 -12.89 33.33
N PRO A 776 12.03 -14.10 32.76
CA PRO A 776 10.81 -14.50 32.08
C PRO A 776 9.58 -14.41 32.99
N VAL A 777 8.50 -13.79 32.48
CA VAL A 777 7.26 -13.56 33.24
C VAL A 777 6.38 -14.79 33.17
N ARG A 778 6.06 -15.41 34.31
CA ARG A 778 5.17 -16.57 34.37
C ARG A 778 3.73 -16.13 34.62
N LEU A 779 2.84 -16.45 33.70
CA LEU A 779 1.42 -16.20 33.80
C LEU A 779 0.68 -17.54 33.94
N PRO A 780 0.03 -17.81 35.09
CA PRO A 780 -0.74 -19.03 35.25
C PRO A 780 -1.99 -19.01 34.36
N LYS A 781 -2.55 -20.20 34.10
CA LYS A 781 -3.87 -20.37 33.52
C LYS A 781 -4.89 -19.47 34.24
N ASP A 782 -5.89 -19.01 33.50
CA ASP A 782 -6.96 -18.11 33.96
C ASP A 782 -6.51 -16.67 34.27
N THR A 783 -5.23 -16.33 34.04
CA THR A 783 -4.77 -14.93 33.97
C THR A 783 -5.42 -14.21 32.80
N THR A 784 -5.82 -12.95 32.99
CA THR A 784 -6.32 -12.07 31.92
C THR A 784 -5.22 -11.09 31.50
N ILE A 785 -4.89 -11.02 30.21
CA ILE A 785 -4.00 -10.00 29.63
C ILE A 785 -4.88 -8.86 29.11
N HIS A 786 -4.51 -7.62 29.42
CA HIS A 786 -5.21 -6.40 29.02
C HIS A 786 -4.32 -5.59 28.08
N VAL A 787 -4.87 -5.11 26.97
CA VAL A 787 -4.22 -4.20 26.03
C VAL A 787 -5.07 -2.95 25.90
N VAL A 788 -4.45 -1.77 26.02
CA VAL A 788 -5.09 -0.47 25.77
C VAL A 788 -4.17 0.36 24.88
N GLY A 789 -4.70 0.90 23.79
CA GLY A 789 -4.00 1.78 22.86
C GLY A 789 -4.76 3.07 22.61
N SER A 790 -4.06 4.15 22.27
CA SER A 790 -4.72 5.38 21.80
C SER A 790 -4.11 5.94 20.54
N PHE A 791 -4.93 6.67 19.77
CA PHE A 791 -4.60 7.23 18.47
C PHE A 791 -4.96 8.72 18.38
N ASP A 792 -4.31 9.42 17.46
CA ASP A 792 -4.55 10.81 17.11
C ASP A 792 -4.69 10.94 15.59
N ASN A 793 -5.93 11.06 15.13
CA ASN A 793 -6.33 11.30 13.75
C ASN A 793 -6.66 12.77 13.49
N SER A 794 -6.07 13.70 14.25
CA SER A 794 -6.23 15.14 14.01
C SER A 794 -5.40 15.61 12.81
N ALA A 795 -5.73 16.80 12.29
CA ALA A 795 -4.95 17.46 11.25
C ALA A 795 -3.59 17.98 11.76
N ASP A 796 -3.48 18.15 13.08
CA ASP A 796 -2.26 18.62 13.74
C ASP A 796 -1.25 17.49 13.96
N ASN A 797 -1.67 16.22 13.88
CA ASN A 797 -0.75 15.09 13.93
C ASN A 797 0.15 15.08 12.67
N PRO A 798 1.46 15.31 12.79
CA PRO A 798 2.34 15.33 11.63
C PRO A 798 2.49 13.96 10.95
N ARG A 799 2.16 12.89 11.65
CA ARG A 799 2.18 11.51 11.14
C ARG A 799 0.88 11.11 10.47
N ASN A 800 -0.16 11.95 10.49
CA ASN A 800 -1.39 11.65 9.79
C ASN A 800 -1.10 11.52 8.28
N PRO A 801 -1.36 10.36 7.67
CA PRO A 801 -1.11 10.16 6.25
C PRO A 801 -2.11 10.90 5.36
N SER A 802 -3.21 11.41 5.93
CA SER A 802 -4.31 12.05 5.22
C SER A 802 -4.46 13.53 5.61
N GLN A 803 -4.55 14.40 4.60
CA GLN A 803 -4.82 15.83 4.80
C GLN A 803 -5.87 16.30 3.76
N PRO A 804 -7.11 16.63 4.18
CA PRO A 804 -7.63 16.61 5.56
C PRO A 804 -7.71 15.18 6.14
N PRO A 805 -7.79 15.02 7.49
CA PRO A 805 -7.96 13.71 8.11
C PRO A 805 -9.15 12.95 7.56
N GLN A 806 -9.00 11.62 7.46
CA GLN A 806 -10.04 10.70 6.98
C GLN A 806 -10.36 9.67 8.07
N ARG A 807 -11.52 9.00 7.97
CA ARG A 807 -11.87 7.89 8.87
C ARG A 807 -10.85 6.75 8.69
N VAL A 808 -10.36 6.19 9.79
CA VAL A 808 -9.35 5.11 9.77
C VAL A 808 -9.88 3.86 10.47
N LEU A 809 -9.73 2.71 9.81
CA LEU A 809 -10.19 1.40 10.27
C LEU A 809 -9.01 0.46 10.56
N LEU A 810 -9.30 -0.74 11.09
CA LEU A 810 -8.31 -1.81 11.24
C LEU A 810 -7.77 -2.26 9.88
N GLY A 811 -6.45 -2.29 9.67
CA GLY A 811 -5.88 -2.84 8.43
C GLY A 811 -4.36 -3.01 8.47
N GLU A 812 -3.82 -3.70 7.47
CA GLU A 812 -2.37 -3.97 7.32
C GLU A 812 -1.61 -2.84 6.63
N GLU A 813 -2.28 -1.83 6.08
CA GLU A 813 -1.60 -0.67 5.54
C GLU A 813 -1.19 0.28 6.66
N SER A 814 -0.04 0.95 6.51
CA SER A 814 0.41 1.99 7.46
C SER A 814 -0.57 3.18 7.56
N THR A 815 -1.44 3.33 6.58
CA THR A 815 -2.54 4.30 6.48
C THR A 815 -3.82 3.86 7.21
N ASN A 816 -3.95 2.55 7.48
CA ASN A 816 -4.90 1.99 8.42
C ASN A 816 -4.27 1.90 9.82
N GLU A 817 -4.98 1.33 10.79
CA GLU A 817 -4.45 1.18 12.15
C GLU A 817 -4.48 -0.25 12.69
N MET A 818 -3.60 -0.50 13.65
CA MET A 818 -3.54 -1.70 14.48
C MET A 818 -3.25 -1.33 15.93
N CYS A 819 -3.61 -2.20 16.87
CA CYS A 819 -3.17 -2.09 18.25
C CYS A 819 -2.93 -3.48 18.82
N LEU A 820 -1.70 -3.98 18.74
CA LEU A 820 -1.37 -5.35 19.08
C LEU A 820 -0.27 -5.43 20.14
N ALA A 821 -0.41 -6.41 21.04
CA ALA A 821 0.66 -6.91 21.88
C ALA A 821 1.10 -8.27 21.34
N ILE A 822 2.37 -8.37 20.95
CA ILE A 822 2.97 -9.57 20.38
C ILE A 822 3.95 -10.13 21.39
N PHE A 823 3.71 -11.34 21.88
CA PHE A 823 4.57 -11.97 22.88
C PHE A 823 5.32 -13.18 22.33
N GLN A 824 6.60 -13.27 22.69
CA GLN A 824 7.31 -14.54 22.65
C GLN A 824 6.90 -15.34 23.89
N ALA A 825 6.19 -16.44 23.64
CA ALA A 825 5.60 -17.28 24.68
C ALA A 825 6.25 -18.67 24.68
N VAL A 826 6.52 -19.20 25.86
CA VAL A 826 7.01 -20.56 26.11
C VAL A 826 5.90 -21.35 26.78
N VAL A 827 5.61 -22.52 26.21
CA VAL A 827 4.57 -23.44 26.67
C VAL A 827 5.17 -24.73 27.24
N ASN A 828 4.38 -25.44 28.05
CA ASN A 828 4.84 -26.70 28.65
C ASN A 828 4.83 -27.86 27.66
N GLN A 829 3.84 -27.90 26.76
CA GLN A 829 3.73 -28.91 25.72
C GLN A 829 3.40 -28.24 24.39
N PRO A 830 3.90 -28.74 23.23
CA PRO A 830 3.59 -28.16 21.92
C PRO A 830 2.09 -27.94 21.68
N LYS A 831 1.25 -28.90 22.08
CA LYS A 831 -0.23 -28.85 21.97
C LYS A 831 -0.91 -27.73 22.79
N ASP A 832 -0.22 -27.14 23.76
CA ASP A 832 -0.77 -26.01 24.50
C ASP A 832 -0.80 -24.73 23.63
N SER A 833 0.06 -24.65 22.60
CA SER A 833 0.02 -23.60 21.59
C SER A 833 -1.33 -23.56 20.84
N ASP A 834 -1.91 -24.73 20.53
CA ASP A 834 -3.23 -24.81 19.88
C ASP A 834 -4.35 -24.23 20.74
N LYS A 835 -4.29 -24.44 22.06
CA LYS A 835 -5.28 -23.87 22.98
C LYS A 835 -5.18 -22.36 23.03
N ILE A 836 -3.96 -21.83 23.06
CA ILE A 836 -3.71 -20.37 23.00
C ILE A 836 -4.29 -19.81 21.70
N ARG A 837 -3.99 -20.44 20.56
CA ARG A 837 -4.52 -20.07 19.24
C ARG A 837 -6.05 -20.06 19.22
N SER A 838 -6.69 -21.11 19.73
CA SER A 838 -8.15 -21.17 19.83
C SER A 838 -8.73 -20.06 20.72
N ALA A 839 -8.06 -19.72 21.83
CA ALA A 839 -8.52 -18.64 22.71
C ALA A 839 -8.39 -17.26 22.06
N VAL A 840 -7.28 -16.99 21.35
CA VAL A 840 -7.11 -15.76 20.56
C VAL A 840 -8.17 -15.69 19.48
N PHE A 841 -8.37 -16.75 18.69
CA PHE A 841 -9.38 -16.78 17.63
C PHE A 841 -10.80 -16.57 18.17
N ALA A 842 -11.17 -17.26 19.25
CA ALA A 842 -12.47 -17.06 19.89
C ALA A 842 -12.66 -15.61 20.36
N ASN A 843 -11.60 -14.98 20.86
CA ASN A 843 -11.63 -13.58 21.26
C ASN A 843 -11.82 -12.63 20.07
N VAL A 844 -11.08 -12.84 18.97
CA VAL A 844 -11.28 -12.08 17.71
C VAL A 844 -12.73 -12.20 17.24
N PHE A 845 -13.30 -13.41 17.24
CA PHE A 845 -14.71 -13.63 16.88
C PHE A 845 -15.66 -12.89 17.80
N GLN A 846 -15.45 -12.93 19.12
CA GLN A 846 -16.29 -12.20 20.07
C GLN A 846 -16.30 -10.70 19.80
N GLN A 847 -15.15 -10.10 19.48
CA GLN A 847 -15.04 -8.68 19.13
C GLN A 847 -15.79 -8.35 17.82
N ILE A 848 -15.56 -9.13 16.76
CA ILE A 848 -16.15 -8.87 15.43
C ILE A 848 -17.67 -9.08 15.42
N PHE A 849 -18.16 -10.07 16.16
CA PHE A 849 -19.59 -10.41 16.18
C PHE A 849 -20.38 -9.68 17.27
N ASP A 850 -19.75 -8.77 18.02
CA ASP A 850 -20.46 -7.92 18.97
C ASP A 850 -21.57 -7.12 18.25
N PRO A 851 -22.84 -7.22 18.68
CA PRO A 851 -23.96 -6.47 18.08
C PRO A 851 -23.76 -4.95 18.07
N ALA A 852 -22.95 -4.39 18.97
CA ALA A 852 -22.68 -2.97 19.06
C ALA A 852 -21.78 -2.45 17.92
N VAL A 853 -21.04 -3.34 17.25
CA VAL A 853 -20.12 -2.95 16.17
C VAL A 853 -20.90 -2.69 14.86
N PRO A 854 -20.69 -1.53 14.19
CA PRO A 854 -21.37 -1.19 12.93
C PRO A 854 -21.16 -2.24 11.82
N PRO A 855 -22.16 -2.54 10.98
CA PRO A 855 -22.05 -3.56 9.93
C PRO A 855 -20.90 -3.32 8.92
N ASP A 856 -20.68 -2.07 8.53
CA ASP A 856 -19.59 -1.66 7.63
C ASP A 856 -18.21 -1.91 8.24
N VAL A 857 -18.04 -1.64 9.54
CA VAL A 857 -16.81 -1.94 10.28
C VAL A 857 -16.59 -3.45 10.37
N LYS A 858 -17.65 -4.24 10.59
CA LYS A 858 -17.56 -5.72 10.61
C LYS A 858 -17.11 -6.27 9.27
N GLU A 859 -17.69 -5.75 8.18
CA GLU A 859 -17.37 -6.21 6.83
C GLU A 859 -15.92 -5.86 6.47
N PHE A 860 -15.50 -4.62 6.71
CA PHE A 860 -14.12 -4.20 6.50
C PHE A 860 -13.13 -5.01 7.35
N THR A 861 -13.42 -5.20 8.64
CA THR A 861 -12.58 -5.98 9.56
C THR A 861 -12.43 -7.43 9.10
N ARG A 862 -13.50 -8.06 8.57
CA ARG A 862 -13.42 -9.43 8.02
C ARG A 862 -12.53 -9.50 6.79
N THR A 863 -12.68 -8.54 5.89
CA THR A 863 -11.86 -8.44 4.66
C THR A 863 -10.40 -8.17 5.00
N ALA A 864 -10.13 -7.18 5.86
CA ALA A 864 -8.80 -6.80 6.32
C ALA A 864 -8.07 -7.96 7.03
N LEU A 865 -8.80 -8.78 7.79
CA LEU A 865 -8.22 -9.93 8.48
C LEU A 865 -8.03 -11.16 7.59
N LYS A 866 -8.47 -11.14 6.32
CA LYS A 866 -8.49 -12.31 5.41
C LYS A 866 -8.91 -13.60 6.13
N LEU A 867 -9.81 -13.47 7.10
CA LEU A 867 -10.23 -14.54 7.97
C LEU A 867 -11.30 -15.34 7.23
N THR A 868 -10.93 -16.11 6.20
CA THR A 868 -11.74 -17.28 5.79
C THR A 868 -11.14 -18.28 4.80
N ASP A 869 -10.27 -17.96 3.84
CA ASP A 869 -9.94 -18.98 2.81
C ASP A 869 -8.59 -19.66 3.00
N THR A 870 -7.49 -18.91 3.12
CA THR A 870 -6.15 -19.51 3.28
C THR A 870 -5.96 -20.16 4.66
N TYR A 871 -6.52 -19.56 5.71
CA TYR A 871 -6.39 -20.07 7.09
C TYR A 871 -7.27 -21.31 7.35
N ILE A 872 -8.45 -21.40 6.74
CA ILE A 872 -9.30 -22.59 6.82
C ILE A 872 -8.75 -23.71 5.91
N ALA A 873 -8.21 -23.37 4.74
CA ALA A 873 -7.58 -24.32 3.82
C ALA A 873 -6.31 -24.96 4.41
N ALA A 874 -5.43 -24.18 5.04
CA ALA A 874 -4.22 -24.70 5.70
C ALA A 874 -4.55 -25.68 6.84
N ASN A 875 -5.68 -25.48 7.53
CA ASN A 875 -6.15 -26.40 8.59
C ASN A 875 -7.00 -27.58 8.06
N ARG A 876 -7.29 -27.67 6.75
CA ARG A 876 -7.97 -28.82 6.12
C ARG A 876 -7.01 -29.92 5.66
N ALA A 877 -5.78 -29.56 5.27
CA ALA A 877 -4.81 -30.51 4.71
C ALA A 877 -4.31 -31.55 5.73
N ASP A 878 -4.27 -31.22 7.02
CA ASP A 878 -3.69 -32.07 8.06
C ASP A 878 -4.72 -32.88 8.88
N ARG A 879 -6.00 -32.92 8.43
CA ARG A 879 -7.11 -33.58 9.16
C ARG A 879 -7.69 -34.81 8.47
N MET A 880 -7.02 -35.35 7.46
CA MET A 880 -7.48 -36.57 6.78
C MET A 880 -7.10 -37.88 7.49
N THR A 881 -6.43 -37.85 8.65
CA THR A 881 -5.85 -39.08 9.24
C THR A 881 -6.03 -39.32 10.74
N ASP A 882 -6.82 -38.54 11.50
CA ASP A 882 -7.01 -38.80 12.95
C ASP A 882 -8.38 -39.43 13.35
N PRO A 883 -8.44 -40.28 14.39
CA PRO A 883 -9.58 -41.16 14.71
C PRO A 883 -10.78 -40.45 15.40
N PRO A 884 -11.93 -41.12 15.59
CA PRO A 884 -13.26 -40.49 15.76
C PRO A 884 -13.58 -39.73 17.07
N ASP A 885 -12.63 -39.33 17.91
CA ASP A 885 -12.90 -39.01 19.31
C ASP A 885 -12.78 -37.52 19.74
N GLN A 886 -12.78 -36.55 18.82
CA GLN A 886 -12.83 -35.12 19.19
C GLN A 886 -14.25 -34.54 19.08
N LYS A 887 -14.84 -34.23 20.24
CA LYS A 887 -16.17 -33.62 20.43
C LYS A 887 -16.12 -32.10 20.28
N GLY A 888 -16.37 -31.60 19.08
CA GLY A 888 -16.84 -30.22 18.81
C GLY A 888 -18.20 -30.29 18.12
N PHE A 889 -19.05 -29.26 18.27
CA PHE A 889 -20.38 -29.23 17.66
C PHE A 889 -20.28 -29.16 16.12
N ARG A 890 -20.91 -30.11 15.43
CA ARG A 890 -20.78 -30.39 13.99
C ARG A 890 -21.89 -29.79 13.12
N THR A 891 -22.93 -29.22 13.74
CA THR A 891 -24.05 -28.54 13.06
C THR A 891 -24.45 -27.26 13.81
N LEU A 892 -24.89 -26.21 13.10
CA LEU A 892 -25.37 -24.97 13.70
C LEU A 892 -26.54 -25.22 14.67
N ARG A 893 -27.39 -26.21 14.37
CA ARG A 893 -28.47 -26.63 15.27
C ARG A 893 -27.96 -27.24 16.58
N GLY A 894 -26.95 -28.11 16.51
CA GLY A 894 -26.34 -28.70 17.70
C GLY A 894 -25.60 -27.67 18.57
N PHE A 895 -25.02 -26.67 17.93
CA PHE A 895 -24.44 -25.50 18.59
C PHE A 895 -25.50 -24.63 19.29
N LEU A 896 -26.65 -24.39 18.64
CA LEU A 896 -27.74 -23.55 19.18
C LEU A 896 -28.57 -24.24 20.26
N GLU A 897 -28.77 -25.56 20.17
CA GLU A 897 -29.61 -26.34 21.11
C GLU A 897 -28.79 -27.02 22.24
N GLY A 898 -27.46 -26.93 22.19
CA GLY A 898 -26.56 -27.46 23.22
C GLY A 898 -26.47 -29.00 23.27
N LYS A 899 -26.94 -29.70 22.23
CA LYS A 899 -26.87 -31.16 22.05
C LYS A 899 -26.75 -31.49 20.57
N GLU A 900 -25.86 -32.42 20.21
CA GLU A 900 -25.79 -32.93 18.82
C GLU A 900 -27.03 -33.78 18.51
N PRO A 901 -27.59 -33.70 17.28
CA PRO A 901 -28.46 -34.75 16.76
C PRO A 901 -27.67 -36.07 16.64
N ASP A 902 -28.27 -37.21 16.98
CA ASP A 902 -27.64 -38.55 16.91
C ASP A 902 -27.33 -39.05 15.47
N GLU A 903 -27.31 -38.17 14.47
CA GLU A 903 -27.11 -38.53 13.07
C GLU A 903 -25.67 -38.25 12.62
N GLU A 904 -24.99 -39.25 12.06
CA GLU A 904 -23.65 -39.08 11.47
C GLU A 904 -23.69 -38.08 10.30
N ASN A 905 -22.60 -37.33 10.12
CA ASN A 905 -22.46 -36.44 8.98
C ASN A 905 -22.44 -37.25 7.69
N TYR A 906 -23.26 -36.85 6.72
CA TYR A 906 -23.27 -37.48 5.39
C TYR A 906 -23.11 -36.46 4.28
N PHE A 907 -22.45 -36.88 3.20
CA PHE A 907 -22.24 -36.12 1.98
C PHE A 907 -22.62 -37.01 0.81
N HIS A 908 -23.81 -36.78 0.26
CA HIS A 908 -24.36 -37.63 -0.78
C HIS A 908 -24.44 -36.85 -2.09
N PHE A 909 -23.80 -37.38 -3.11
CA PHE A 909 -23.76 -36.85 -4.46
C PHE A 909 -24.56 -37.76 -5.38
N THR A 910 -25.19 -37.15 -6.37
CA THR A 910 -25.90 -37.90 -7.41
C THR A 910 -25.83 -37.17 -8.74
N VAL A 911 -25.70 -37.94 -9.81
CA VAL A 911 -25.82 -37.42 -11.18
C VAL A 911 -26.75 -38.33 -11.96
N SER A 912 -27.73 -37.76 -12.66
CA SER A 912 -28.60 -38.55 -13.54
C SER A 912 -28.92 -37.84 -14.85
N LEU A 913 -28.96 -38.62 -15.94
CA LEU A 913 -29.56 -38.19 -17.20
C LEU A 913 -31.06 -38.42 -17.11
N ARG A 914 -31.86 -37.37 -17.35
CA ARG A 914 -33.31 -37.40 -17.21
C ARG A 914 -33.98 -37.07 -18.53
N ILE A 915 -34.94 -37.90 -18.93
CA ILE A 915 -35.77 -37.70 -20.13
C ILE A 915 -37.24 -37.69 -19.68
N HIS A 916 -37.95 -36.61 -20.00
CA HIS A 916 -39.34 -36.36 -19.62
C HIS A 916 -40.18 -35.97 -20.84
N GLY A 917 -41.42 -36.45 -20.90
CA GLY A 917 -42.35 -36.15 -21.99
C GLY A 917 -43.45 -37.18 -22.10
N ASP A 918 -44.30 -37.06 -23.12
CA ASP A 918 -45.35 -38.03 -23.39
C ASP A 918 -44.85 -39.10 -24.38
N ASP A 919 -45.24 -40.36 -24.18
CA ASP A 919 -44.95 -41.50 -25.08
C ASP A 919 -43.44 -41.77 -25.32
N ILE A 920 -42.63 -41.76 -24.27
CA ILE A 920 -41.19 -42.01 -24.39
C ILE A 920 -40.91 -43.48 -24.78
N PRO A 921 -40.07 -43.77 -25.80
CA PRO A 921 -39.75 -45.13 -26.21
C PRO A 921 -38.65 -45.76 -25.31
N PHE A 922 -39.01 -46.15 -24.08
CA PHE A 922 -38.06 -46.65 -23.07
C PHE A 922 -37.12 -47.75 -23.56
N GLU A 923 -37.64 -48.80 -24.21
CA GLU A 923 -36.83 -49.93 -24.67
C GLU A 923 -35.83 -49.54 -25.76
N GLU A 924 -36.20 -48.59 -26.63
CA GLU A 924 -35.32 -48.09 -27.69
C GLU A 924 -34.17 -47.27 -27.09
N ILE A 925 -34.48 -46.39 -26.13
CA ILE A 925 -33.49 -45.57 -25.43
C ILE A 925 -32.51 -46.45 -24.65
N SER A 926 -33.01 -47.41 -23.86
CA SER A 926 -32.15 -48.34 -23.10
C SER A 926 -31.22 -49.12 -24.03
N LYS A 927 -31.76 -49.65 -25.13
CA LYS A 927 -30.99 -50.41 -26.13
C LYS A 927 -29.95 -49.54 -26.83
N ARG A 928 -30.25 -48.27 -27.11
CA ARG A 928 -29.36 -47.36 -27.83
C ARG A 928 -28.24 -46.82 -26.95
N LEU A 929 -28.52 -46.58 -25.67
CA LEU A 929 -27.53 -46.12 -24.68
C LEU A 929 -26.77 -47.26 -24.01
N GLY A 930 -27.20 -48.52 -24.20
CA GLY A 930 -26.54 -49.69 -23.62
C GLY A 930 -26.72 -49.81 -22.10
N VAL A 931 -27.73 -49.15 -21.53
CA VAL A 931 -28.00 -49.10 -20.08
C VAL A 931 -29.49 -49.25 -19.80
N GLU A 932 -29.84 -49.86 -18.68
CA GLU A 932 -31.21 -49.87 -18.18
C GLU A 932 -31.47 -48.65 -17.28
N PRO A 933 -32.69 -48.06 -17.31
CA PRO A 933 -33.01 -46.92 -16.46
C PRO A 933 -32.98 -47.31 -14.99
N THR A 934 -32.44 -46.43 -14.16
CA THR A 934 -32.56 -46.55 -12.70
C THR A 934 -33.96 -46.16 -12.22
N MET A 935 -34.68 -45.35 -13.00
CA MET A 935 -36.09 -45.06 -12.80
C MET A 935 -36.80 -44.91 -14.14
N ALA A 936 -37.87 -45.67 -14.34
CA ALA A 936 -38.81 -45.47 -15.43
C ALA A 936 -40.24 -45.40 -14.90
N ARG A 937 -41.04 -44.46 -15.39
CA ARG A 937 -42.46 -44.31 -15.01
C ARG A 937 -43.29 -43.90 -16.21
N ARG A 938 -44.49 -44.42 -16.35
CA ARG A 938 -45.46 -43.97 -17.34
C ARG A 938 -46.37 -42.89 -16.76
N LYS A 939 -46.90 -42.04 -17.64
CA LYS A 939 -47.95 -41.08 -17.33
C LYS A 939 -49.15 -41.82 -16.72
N GLY A 940 -49.64 -41.31 -15.59
CA GLY A 940 -50.70 -41.92 -14.80
C GLY A 940 -50.21 -42.81 -13.65
N ASP A 941 -48.93 -43.18 -13.60
CA ASP A 941 -48.38 -44.00 -12.52
C ASP A 941 -48.32 -43.23 -11.19
N PHE A 942 -48.52 -43.94 -10.08
CA PHE A 942 -48.49 -43.35 -8.73
C PHE A 942 -47.20 -43.75 -8.00
N LYS A 943 -46.45 -42.76 -7.48
CA LYS A 943 -45.24 -43.00 -6.66
C LYS A 943 -45.56 -43.55 -5.26
N GLY A 944 -46.81 -43.47 -4.82
CA GLY A 944 -47.32 -44.00 -3.56
C GLY A 944 -48.80 -43.63 -3.35
N PRO A 945 -49.47 -44.18 -2.31
CA PRO A 945 -50.92 -44.04 -2.14
C PRO A 945 -51.43 -42.61 -1.94
N ARG A 946 -50.54 -41.64 -1.67
CA ARG A 946 -50.87 -40.21 -1.50
C ARG A 946 -50.20 -39.30 -2.54
N SER A 947 -49.44 -39.86 -3.47
CA SER A 947 -48.76 -39.07 -4.50
C SER A 947 -49.74 -38.74 -5.63
N PRO A 948 -49.68 -37.55 -6.22
CA PRO A 948 -50.41 -37.29 -7.45
C PRO A 948 -49.91 -38.22 -8.57
N ALA A 949 -50.81 -38.62 -9.48
CA ALA A 949 -50.46 -39.38 -10.66
C ALA A 949 -49.39 -38.64 -11.49
N ALA A 950 -48.43 -39.39 -12.05
CA ALA A 950 -47.40 -38.84 -12.91
C ALA A 950 -48.02 -38.11 -14.11
N LYS A 951 -47.58 -36.87 -14.35
CA LYS A 951 -48.14 -36.00 -15.40
C LYS A 951 -47.58 -36.31 -16.79
N ASP A 952 -46.44 -37.01 -16.84
CA ASP A 952 -45.66 -37.35 -18.02
C ASP A 952 -44.94 -38.70 -17.80
N ASP A 953 -44.46 -39.29 -18.90
CA ASP A 953 -43.48 -40.37 -18.82
C ASP A 953 -42.13 -39.80 -18.33
N ALA A 954 -41.38 -40.60 -17.60
CA ALA A 954 -39.99 -40.28 -17.27
C ALA A 954 -39.09 -41.51 -17.38
N TRP A 955 -37.92 -41.32 -17.99
CA TRP A 955 -36.84 -42.30 -18.08
C TRP A 955 -35.56 -41.65 -17.54
N HIS A 956 -35.03 -42.17 -16.44
CA HIS A 956 -33.82 -41.65 -15.79
C HIS A 956 -32.75 -42.73 -15.72
N TYR A 957 -31.51 -42.33 -15.93
CA TYR A 957 -30.35 -43.16 -15.70
C TYR A 957 -29.38 -42.48 -14.76
N GLN A 958 -29.01 -43.18 -13.69
CA GLN A 958 -28.01 -42.78 -12.71
C GLN A 958 -26.91 -43.86 -12.69
N PRO A 959 -25.63 -43.50 -12.85
CA PRO A 959 -24.54 -44.45 -12.71
C PRO A 959 -24.55 -45.10 -11.33
N ASN A 960 -24.26 -46.40 -11.26
CA ASN A 960 -24.21 -47.16 -10.00
C ASN A 960 -22.89 -46.87 -9.27
N ILE A 961 -22.80 -45.67 -8.69
CA ILE A 961 -21.68 -45.17 -7.91
C ILE A 961 -22.21 -44.91 -6.49
N PRO A 962 -21.48 -45.31 -5.42
CA PRO A 962 -21.88 -44.99 -4.05
C PRO A 962 -22.09 -43.49 -3.88
N GLU A 963 -23.19 -43.08 -3.25
CA GLU A 963 -23.52 -41.64 -3.10
C GLU A 963 -22.45 -40.86 -2.32
N THR A 964 -21.57 -41.53 -1.58
CA THR A 964 -20.46 -40.90 -0.85
C THR A 964 -19.28 -40.51 -1.75
N GLU A 965 -19.24 -40.96 -3.00
CA GLU A 965 -18.17 -40.60 -3.92
C GLU A 965 -18.32 -39.14 -4.40
N PRO A 966 -17.19 -38.43 -4.63
CA PRO A 966 -17.20 -37.06 -5.11
C PRO A 966 -18.00 -36.85 -6.42
N LEU A 967 -18.56 -35.65 -6.59
CA LEU A 967 -19.47 -35.34 -7.70
C LEU A 967 -18.84 -35.54 -9.09
N ASP A 968 -17.55 -35.25 -9.23
CA ASP A 968 -16.77 -35.46 -10.45
C ASP A 968 -16.74 -36.95 -10.88
N VAL A 969 -16.59 -37.87 -9.91
CA VAL A 969 -16.65 -39.32 -10.17
C VAL A 969 -18.02 -39.73 -10.75
N HIS A 970 -19.10 -39.14 -10.24
CA HIS A 970 -20.45 -39.38 -10.77
C HIS A 970 -20.63 -38.79 -12.18
N ILE A 971 -20.09 -37.59 -12.43
CA ILE A 971 -20.15 -36.93 -13.75
C ILE A 971 -19.35 -37.74 -14.77
N ASP A 972 -18.15 -38.18 -14.44
CA ASP A 972 -17.29 -38.97 -15.31
C ASP A 972 -17.90 -40.34 -15.63
N ALA A 973 -18.56 -40.96 -14.65
CA ALA A 973 -19.28 -42.21 -14.87
C ALA A 973 -20.47 -42.02 -15.83
N LEU A 974 -21.19 -40.91 -15.74
CA LEU A 974 -22.27 -40.59 -16.68
C LEU A 974 -21.72 -40.23 -18.06
N MET A 975 -20.62 -39.48 -18.13
CA MET A 975 -19.97 -39.08 -19.37
C MET A 975 -19.57 -40.29 -20.22
N LYS A 976 -19.06 -41.37 -19.60
CA LYS A 976 -18.74 -42.62 -20.31
C LYS A 976 -19.94 -43.26 -21.04
N VAL A 977 -21.15 -43.04 -20.56
CA VAL A 977 -22.40 -43.54 -21.19
C VAL A 977 -22.91 -42.54 -22.23
N VAL A 978 -22.76 -41.24 -21.98
CA VAL A 978 -23.27 -40.18 -22.84
C VAL A 978 -22.39 -39.93 -24.06
N GLU A 979 -21.07 -39.92 -23.89
CA GLU A 979 -20.08 -39.53 -24.91
C GLU A 979 -20.25 -40.28 -26.25
N PRO A 980 -20.50 -41.61 -26.29
CA PRO A 980 -20.70 -42.33 -27.55
C PRO A 980 -22.05 -42.02 -28.24
N HIS A 981 -22.95 -41.32 -27.57
CA HIS A 981 -24.36 -41.19 -27.94
C HIS A 981 -24.88 -39.74 -27.95
N VAL A 982 -23.98 -38.75 -27.88
CA VAL A 982 -24.31 -37.31 -27.80
C VAL A 982 -25.33 -36.89 -28.88
N ASP A 983 -25.10 -37.22 -30.15
CA ASP A 983 -26.00 -36.83 -31.25
C ASP A 983 -27.40 -37.43 -31.11
N TYR A 984 -27.49 -38.68 -30.63
CA TYR A 984 -28.77 -39.33 -30.38
C TYR A 984 -29.50 -38.65 -29.21
N ILE A 985 -28.81 -38.36 -28.12
CA ILE A 985 -29.38 -37.68 -26.95
C ILE A 985 -29.84 -36.26 -27.33
N LYS A 986 -29.06 -35.52 -28.14
CA LYS A 986 -29.48 -34.23 -28.71
C LYS A 986 -30.73 -34.37 -29.58
N SER A 987 -30.84 -35.43 -30.40
CA SER A 987 -32.04 -35.64 -31.21
C SER A 987 -33.30 -35.82 -30.36
N LEU A 988 -33.19 -36.42 -29.17
CA LEU A 988 -34.30 -36.60 -28.24
C LEU A 988 -34.82 -35.25 -27.69
N LYS A 989 -33.96 -34.23 -27.57
CA LYS A 989 -34.34 -32.87 -27.13
C LYS A 989 -35.36 -32.19 -28.04
N THR A 990 -35.48 -32.62 -29.29
CA THR A 990 -36.47 -32.08 -30.24
C THR A 990 -37.91 -32.48 -29.89
N LYS A 991 -38.09 -33.53 -29.09
CA LYS A 991 -39.41 -34.10 -28.75
C LYS A 991 -39.65 -34.22 -27.24
N PHE A 992 -38.58 -34.33 -26.45
CA PHE A 992 -38.64 -34.58 -25.01
C PHE A 992 -37.77 -33.58 -24.27
N ARG A 993 -38.09 -33.31 -23.00
CA ARG A 993 -37.20 -32.56 -22.12
C ARG A 993 -36.10 -33.50 -21.65
N VAL A 994 -34.87 -33.21 -22.07
CA VAL A 994 -33.67 -33.95 -21.65
C VAL A 994 -32.78 -33.01 -20.87
N ASP A 995 -32.33 -33.43 -19.69
CA ASP A 995 -31.43 -32.66 -18.84
C ASP A 995 -30.54 -33.58 -18.00
N VAL A 996 -29.42 -33.04 -17.52
CA VAL A 996 -28.53 -33.70 -16.55
C VAL A 996 -28.76 -33.06 -15.18
N PHE A 997 -29.11 -33.88 -14.20
CA PHE A 997 -29.29 -33.47 -12.82
C PHE A 997 -28.04 -33.75 -12.01
N CYS A 998 -27.46 -32.72 -11.38
CA CYS A 998 -26.46 -32.87 -10.33
C CYS A 998 -27.08 -32.51 -8.98
N GLY A 999 -27.00 -33.44 -8.03
CA GLY A 999 -27.52 -33.25 -6.67
C GLY A 999 -26.42 -33.40 -5.63
N TYR A 1000 -26.46 -32.53 -4.63
CA TYR A 1000 -25.65 -32.59 -3.42
C TYR A 1000 -26.55 -32.51 -2.20
N ARG A 1001 -26.40 -33.47 -1.27
CA ARG A 1001 -27.15 -33.51 -0.02
C ARG A 1001 -26.22 -33.69 1.17
N SER A 1002 -26.43 -32.88 2.21
CA SER A 1002 -25.73 -33.03 3.48
C SER A 1002 -26.59 -32.58 4.66
N ASN A 1003 -26.30 -33.09 5.86
CA ASN A 1003 -26.77 -32.55 7.14
C ASN A 1003 -25.73 -31.61 7.79
N CYS A 1004 -24.68 -31.24 7.06
CA CYS A 1004 -23.62 -30.33 7.49
C CYS A 1004 -23.70 -29.02 6.70
N ASP A 1005 -23.74 -27.91 7.42
CA ASP A 1005 -23.82 -26.54 6.92
C ASP A 1005 -22.46 -25.91 6.61
N MET A 1006 -21.37 -26.58 6.97
CA MET A 1006 -19.98 -26.13 6.79
C MET A 1006 -19.25 -26.85 5.64
N ALA A 1007 -19.99 -27.53 4.76
CA ALA A 1007 -19.43 -28.35 3.71
C ALA A 1007 -19.47 -27.67 2.33
N GLY A 1008 -18.47 -27.98 1.50
CA GLY A 1008 -18.34 -27.49 0.13
C GLY A 1008 -18.01 -28.65 -0.82
N LEU A 1009 -18.09 -28.39 -2.12
CA LEU A 1009 -17.71 -29.34 -3.18
C LEU A 1009 -16.94 -28.62 -4.29
N GLU A 1010 -16.12 -29.36 -5.01
CA GLU A 1010 -15.38 -28.90 -6.17
C GLU A 1010 -15.86 -29.64 -7.42
N VAL A 1011 -15.97 -28.94 -8.55
CA VAL A 1011 -16.28 -29.53 -9.86
C VAL A 1011 -15.16 -29.13 -10.82
N PRO A 1012 -14.26 -30.06 -11.16
CA PRO A 1012 -13.18 -29.78 -12.11
C PRO A 1012 -13.73 -29.33 -13.46
N HIS A 1013 -13.01 -28.42 -14.13
CA HIS A 1013 -13.39 -27.91 -15.46
C HIS A 1013 -13.58 -29.03 -16.50
N THR A 1014 -12.89 -30.16 -16.34
CA THR A 1014 -13.02 -31.35 -17.19
C THR A 1014 -14.43 -31.95 -17.16
N CYS A 1015 -15.14 -31.85 -16.03
CA CYS A 1015 -16.50 -32.34 -15.87
C CYS A 1015 -17.55 -31.49 -16.62
N LEU A 1016 -17.22 -30.24 -16.96
CA LEU A 1016 -18.10 -29.36 -17.73
C LEU A 1016 -18.26 -29.82 -19.19
N LYS A 1017 -17.33 -30.64 -19.70
CA LYS A 1017 -17.38 -31.20 -21.06
C LYS A 1017 -18.68 -31.95 -21.34
N LEU A 1018 -19.26 -32.63 -20.35
CA LEU A 1018 -20.55 -33.32 -20.49
C LEU A 1018 -21.68 -32.34 -20.84
N PHE A 1019 -21.73 -31.21 -20.16
CA PHE A 1019 -22.78 -30.19 -20.30
C PHE A 1019 -22.64 -29.44 -21.62
N THR A 1020 -21.40 -29.09 -21.99
CA THR A 1020 -21.09 -28.55 -23.32
C THR A 1020 -21.45 -29.53 -24.43
N ALA A 1021 -21.10 -30.82 -24.27
CA ALA A 1021 -21.39 -31.84 -25.27
C ALA A 1021 -22.90 -32.00 -25.50
N LEU A 1022 -23.72 -31.90 -24.45
CA LEU A 1022 -25.17 -32.01 -24.56
C LEU A 1022 -25.88 -30.69 -24.89
N GLU A 1023 -25.21 -29.54 -24.88
CA GLU A 1023 -25.83 -28.21 -24.94
C GLU A 1023 -26.83 -27.98 -23.80
N ASP A 1024 -26.49 -28.43 -22.59
CA ASP A 1024 -27.25 -28.14 -21.36
C ASP A 1024 -26.46 -27.20 -20.45
N PRO A 1025 -27.13 -26.28 -19.73
CA PRO A 1025 -26.48 -25.52 -18.68
C PRO A 1025 -26.11 -26.44 -17.51
N PHE A 1026 -24.94 -26.22 -16.93
CA PHE A 1026 -24.57 -26.87 -15.66
C PHE A 1026 -25.46 -26.33 -14.54
N GLY A 1027 -26.18 -27.21 -13.86
CA GLY A 1027 -27.06 -26.87 -12.75
C GLY A 1027 -26.87 -27.81 -11.57
N LEU A 1028 -26.64 -27.25 -10.39
CA LEU A 1028 -26.43 -27.99 -9.16
C LEU A 1028 -27.60 -27.75 -8.19
N SER A 1029 -28.20 -28.85 -7.71
CA SER A 1029 -29.24 -28.82 -6.69
C SER A 1029 -28.64 -29.17 -5.33
N ILE A 1030 -28.65 -28.20 -4.41
CA ILE A 1030 -28.11 -28.35 -3.06
C ILE A 1030 -29.26 -28.51 -2.07
N VAL A 1031 -29.21 -29.56 -1.26
CA VAL A 1031 -30.16 -29.83 -0.18
C VAL A 1031 -29.37 -29.99 1.12
N ILE A 1032 -29.43 -28.96 1.98
CA ILE A 1032 -28.93 -29.05 3.35
C ILE A 1032 -30.12 -29.44 4.23
N ALA A 1033 -30.02 -30.58 4.92
CA ALA A 1033 -31.10 -31.22 5.68
C ALA A 1033 -31.26 -30.67 7.10
#